data_AF-A0A7Y8TRI8-F1
#
_entry.id   AF-A0A7Y8TRI8-F1
#
_cell.length_a   1.000
_cell.length_b   1.000
_cell.length_c   1.000
_cell.angle_alpha   90.00
_cell.angle_beta   90.00
_cell.angle_gamma   90.00
#
_symmetry.space_group_name_H-M   'P 1'
#
loop_
_entity.id
_entity.type
_entity.pdbx_description
1 polymer ?
#
loop_
_entity_poly.entity_id
_entity_poly.type
_entity_poly.pdbx_seq_one_letter_code
_entity_poly.pdbx_strand_id
1 'polypeptide(L)'
;MCSADAYDGLNKSKKYLPHLTDWVLWTKYILTEGDQEWFYGLQANYPFKLHLQTCDDIESLLVGPALALREAYFGELVIDEQVLNQHYQIIASTHSKKFQPEVHQTVKAEKIIEKCLGRHSSWDSLDSLEKSINNNLKIVKDALNLEDSYVKTTLPDFIADGERLSGFLDCLFSELAAGNFEKAKELLVEDLSCDWSKYRKTIARLRANRSHTAMFAANLLADFYAFSEEIKKVRNALNAKVITIVGKAGDGKTDLALEICRPRDGINAGVLFLGKDLHAGENLDHLVKSFKIYGRPINTFEDLLEAVDAAGQRLCKRIPIVIDGLSESEDPRNWRNEVAKANALLENYPNILLVLTLRGEFYKDCIPETIPTFELNGFVDDPIAAIHCYFEHYKIDALDADIPIELLTHPLTLRLYCESANSERRRVVGVEALPRSQVAIFEKYFEKAIDHIVDLSPSNQRLYHEDIEDTLLKIAEVLWTENYRTLDFNQARSIANEVVRSGSSLIKSLESEGILLKYRSQNGNHEIGFSYDLMAGFKIAEYLLKGDFNSWIRQNIHKIQYGQLHSNTLAYDVFNSLVGLYPKYYVRKHLWQLLEGDFKERALLQTTQEQAALINRETIEEFQKYLLSSEQFASKAFTKLKTTRSAYAHPFDASFLDKALRAMGNTYRDLTWSEWIRRNYRELKNDLEVLEKRWSRIEIGSSEKGRALWVQWLLTTNHRDLRDQATKVLSIYAKKDPKTFFEMAINSLDITDPYVPERTFAAAYGAILSADFIDVEKINSNVCGFAQQIIENCFLPNSEYSTTHTILREYLLGTINYALTVNRNFVSQEYLDYCQKPYQHLPNLFDSLPDISEEKIIEVKKLALRMDFNNYTIGRLIPDRRNYDDSHPNYIETRKTILKRMIQLGYLPEKFQEIDRDIGSSSYYDRDVKIDRYGKKYSWIAFYEMYGWKADRELLDDWRGNERCSDVSIDPTFPKVENSWNPETTDIFTNSPKDIGAWILNGPIPNYLDILETQQFNETDSWILLNGFIQEDSKTDYREIFTFMRGFFVANEHVSTISEFFCNKDYLGNNALPRIPENHYKYAGEMVLGNSFLELNENVNSRVNLDEWDASSFLIEVPVQSYSWESYHSSLNQAGGIDFPNPELCQRLGLKYHNGDPDLYDFDGVASIFRTLKSSDENLKGHLLYLRKDLFQKYLIETGQTFVWILWGERGQNYKGDEEIHEYFRTNQHLHKQVYVWNDDQIVKLD
;
A
#
# COMPACT_ATOMS: atom_id res chain seq x y z
N MET A 1 1.00 -20.21 -65.64
CA MET A 1 2.32 -19.69 -65.18
C MET A 1 2.97 -19.06 -66.41
N CYS A 2 3.42 -17.80 -66.34
CA CYS A 2 4.12 -17.21 -67.49
C CYS A 2 5.51 -17.83 -67.59
N SER A 3 5.96 -18.20 -68.79
CA SER A 3 7.30 -18.74 -69.04
C SER A 3 8.42 -17.85 -68.46
N ALA A 4 8.16 -16.53 -68.38
CA ALA A 4 9.03 -15.55 -67.76
C ALA A 4 9.34 -15.83 -66.27
N ASP A 5 8.36 -16.29 -65.49
CA ASP A 5 8.54 -16.54 -64.05
C ASP A 5 9.41 -17.78 -63.81
N ALA A 6 9.23 -18.82 -64.64
CA ALA A 6 10.06 -20.02 -64.59
C ALA A 6 11.51 -19.71 -64.98
N TYR A 7 11.73 -18.88 -66.00
CA TYR A 7 13.08 -18.43 -66.37
C TYR A 7 13.75 -17.61 -65.26
N ASP A 8 13.02 -16.69 -64.62
CA ASP A 8 13.55 -15.91 -63.50
C ASP A 8 13.95 -16.82 -62.32
N GLY A 9 13.09 -17.77 -61.97
CA GLY A 9 13.36 -18.79 -60.95
C GLY A 9 14.61 -19.61 -61.27
N LEU A 10 14.72 -20.16 -62.48
CA LEU A 10 15.86 -20.95 -62.93
C LEU A 10 17.17 -20.15 -62.93
N ASN A 11 17.13 -18.89 -63.38
CA ASN A 11 18.31 -18.01 -63.41
C ASN A 11 18.75 -17.61 -61.99
N LYS A 12 17.82 -17.33 -61.08
CA LYS A 12 18.12 -17.07 -59.67
C LYS A 12 18.72 -18.30 -59.00
N SER A 13 18.12 -19.49 -59.19
CA SER A 13 18.68 -20.73 -58.64
C SER A 13 20.10 -20.98 -59.15
N LYS A 14 20.36 -20.78 -60.45
CA LYS A 14 21.72 -20.89 -61.02
C LYS A 14 22.72 -19.90 -60.41
N LYS A 15 22.27 -18.69 -60.06
CA LYS A 15 23.13 -17.63 -59.51
C LYS A 15 23.42 -17.81 -58.02
N TYR A 16 22.43 -18.24 -57.24
CA TYR A 16 22.50 -18.22 -55.78
C TYR A 16 22.64 -19.62 -55.14
N LEU A 17 22.38 -20.70 -55.88
CA LEU A 17 22.46 -22.09 -55.39
C LEU A 17 23.43 -22.93 -56.26
N PRO A 18 24.76 -22.73 -56.14
CA PRO A 18 25.76 -23.37 -56.99
C PRO A 18 25.86 -24.89 -56.84
N HIS A 19 25.28 -25.47 -55.78
CA HIS A 19 25.29 -26.91 -55.49
C HIS A 19 23.95 -27.60 -55.76
N LEU A 20 22.96 -26.88 -56.32
CA LEU A 20 21.67 -27.48 -56.63
C LEU A 20 21.85 -28.59 -57.68
N THR A 21 21.31 -29.78 -57.42
CA THR A 21 21.39 -30.94 -58.33
C THR A 21 20.12 -31.15 -59.14
N ASP A 22 18.97 -30.78 -58.58
CA ASP A 22 17.63 -31.01 -59.10
C ASP A 22 16.77 -29.75 -58.86
N TRP A 23 15.94 -29.41 -59.83
CA TRP A 23 15.04 -28.24 -59.81
C TRP A 23 13.67 -28.66 -60.30
N VAL A 24 12.67 -28.53 -59.44
CA VAL A 24 11.32 -29.05 -59.69
C VAL A 24 10.38 -27.89 -60.01
N LEU A 25 9.73 -27.93 -61.17
CA LEU A 25 8.60 -27.08 -61.49
C LEU A 25 7.31 -27.77 -61.02
N TRP A 26 6.73 -27.26 -59.94
CA TRP A 26 5.45 -27.76 -59.44
C TRP A 26 4.29 -27.01 -60.06
N THR A 27 3.37 -27.74 -60.71
CA THR A 27 2.15 -27.16 -61.29
C THR A 27 0.89 -27.82 -60.72
N LYS A 28 -0.20 -27.06 -60.58
CA LYS A 28 -1.45 -27.61 -60.01
C LYS A 28 -2.09 -28.68 -60.90
N TYR A 29 -1.85 -28.60 -62.21
CA TYR A 29 -2.35 -29.52 -63.23
C TYR A 29 -1.21 -29.89 -64.16
N ILE A 30 -1.29 -31.06 -64.78
CA ILE A 30 -0.35 -31.48 -65.82
C ILE A 30 -0.28 -30.41 -66.91
N LEU A 31 0.93 -29.92 -67.21
CA LEU A 31 1.16 -28.95 -68.29
C LEU A 31 0.78 -29.56 -69.65
N THR A 32 0.43 -28.71 -70.61
CA THR A 32 0.18 -29.19 -71.98
C THR A 32 1.45 -29.80 -72.58
N GLU A 33 1.31 -30.73 -73.53
CA GLU A 33 2.45 -31.43 -74.14
C GLU A 33 3.51 -30.45 -74.69
N GLY A 34 3.07 -29.37 -75.34
CA GLY A 34 3.98 -28.31 -75.84
C GLY A 34 4.70 -27.53 -74.72
N ASP A 35 4.07 -27.33 -73.57
CA ASP A 35 4.68 -26.67 -72.42
C ASP A 35 5.68 -27.60 -71.70
N GLN A 36 5.42 -28.92 -71.69
CA GLN A 36 6.36 -29.90 -71.16
C GLN A 36 7.61 -30.00 -72.04
N GLU A 37 7.43 -30.06 -73.36
CA GLU A 37 8.55 -30.04 -74.32
C GLU A 37 9.39 -28.76 -74.18
N TRP A 38 8.73 -27.61 -74.03
CA TRP A 38 9.42 -26.35 -73.75
C TRP A 38 10.23 -26.44 -72.45
N PHE A 39 9.62 -26.87 -71.34
CA PHE A 39 10.25 -26.89 -70.03
C PHE A 39 11.47 -27.82 -69.99
N TYR A 40 11.33 -29.06 -70.48
CA TYR A 40 12.45 -29.99 -70.54
C TYR A 40 13.49 -29.59 -71.60
N GLY A 41 13.10 -28.85 -72.63
CA GLY A 41 14.03 -28.22 -73.57
C GLY A 41 14.98 -27.21 -72.91
N LEU A 42 14.62 -26.65 -71.76
CA LEU A 42 15.48 -25.75 -70.98
C LEU A 42 16.66 -26.48 -70.31
N GLN A 43 16.59 -27.81 -70.15
CA GLN A 43 17.57 -28.61 -69.40
C GLN A 43 19.03 -28.33 -69.82
N ALA A 44 19.27 -28.12 -71.11
CA ALA A 44 20.63 -27.87 -71.64
C ALA A 44 21.26 -26.56 -71.14
N ASN A 45 20.47 -25.61 -70.65
CA ASN A 45 20.93 -24.28 -70.24
C ASN A 45 21.29 -24.18 -68.74
N TYR A 46 20.97 -25.22 -67.96
CA TYR A 46 21.06 -25.22 -66.50
C TYR A 46 21.86 -26.42 -65.95
N PRO A 47 22.66 -26.24 -64.88
CA PRO A 47 23.56 -27.27 -64.36
C PRO A 47 22.89 -28.33 -63.48
N PHE A 48 21.57 -28.23 -63.24
CA PHE A 48 20.76 -29.14 -62.43
C PHE A 48 19.66 -29.78 -63.27
N LYS A 49 19.16 -30.96 -62.85
CA LYS A 49 18.09 -31.68 -63.53
C LYS A 49 16.76 -30.99 -63.32
N LEU A 50 16.01 -30.77 -64.40
CA LEU A 50 14.67 -30.21 -64.37
C LEU A 50 13.66 -31.35 -64.22
N HIS A 51 12.76 -31.21 -63.26
CA HIS A 51 11.65 -32.14 -63.04
C HIS A 51 10.34 -31.37 -63.14
N LEU A 52 9.33 -31.95 -63.77
CA LEU A 52 7.98 -31.45 -63.72
C LEU A 52 7.18 -32.33 -62.76
N GLN A 53 6.51 -31.70 -61.80
CA GLN A 53 5.63 -32.39 -60.86
C GLN A 53 4.28 -31.70 -60.79
N THR A 54 3.27 -32.49 -60.42
CA THR A 54 1.87 -32.08 -60.30
C THR A 54 1.32 -32.41 -58.93
N CYS A 55 0.10 -31.96 -58.62
CA CYS A 55 -0.57 -32.33 -57.37
C CYS A 55 -0.75 -33.85 -57.22
N ASP A 56 -0.87 -34.59 -58.32
CA ASP A 56 -1.05 -36.06 -58.30
C ASP A 56 0.25 -36.79 -57.92
N ASP A 57 1.41 -36.15 -58.09
CA ASP A 57 2.71 -36.73 -57.76
C ASP A 57 3.00 -36.71 -56.25
N ILE A 58 2.28 -35.89 -55.45
CA ILE A 58 2.43 -35.79 -53.99
C ILE A 58 2.29 -37.15 -53.32
N GLU A 59 1.27 -37.93 -53.71
CA GLU A 59 1.00 -39.23 -53.06
C GLU A 59 2.13 -40.23 -53.26
N SER A 60 2.85 -40.14 -54.38
CA SER A 60 4.01 -40.99 -54.69
C SER A 60 5.30 -40.53 -54.00
N LEU A 61 5.37 -39.26 -53.58
CA LEU A 61 6.50 -38.65 -52.87
C LEU A 61 6.36 -38.78 -51.34
N LEU A 62 5.13 -38.89 -50.84
CA LEU A 62 4.79 -39.11 -49.43
C LEU A 62 4.75 -40.60 -49.05
N VAL A 63 5.75 -41.37 -49.48
CA VAL A 63 5.93 -42.80 -49.16
C VAL A 63 7.27 -43.05 -48.46
N GLY A 64 7.40 -44.19 -47.78
CA GLY A 64 8.63 -44.49 -47.02
C GLY A 64 8.81 -43.52 -45.85
N PRO A 65 9.99 -42.89 -45.66
CA PRO A 65 10.23 -41.93 -44.57
C PRO A 65 9.29 -40.71 -44.55
N ALA A 66 8.67 -40.37 -45.69
CA ALA A 66 7.72 -39.25 -45.78
C ALA A 66 6.27 -39.63 -45.42
N LEU A 67 6.01 -40.89 -45.07
CA LEU A 67 4.68 -41.37 -44.65
C LEU A 67 4.18 -40.64 -43.39
N ALA A 68 5.07 -40.41 -42.43
CA ALA A 68 4.79 -39.66 -41.20
C ALA A 68 4.22 -38.26 -41.50
N LEU A 69 4.78 -37.55 -42.50
CA LEU A 69 4.28 -36.24 -42.93
C LEU A 69 2.86 -36.35 -43.48
N ARG A 70 2.56 -37.39 -44.25
CA ARG A 70 1.20 -37.62 -44.77
C ARG A 70 0.21 -37.85 -43.64
N GLU A 71 0.55 -38.69 -42.68
CA GLU A 71 -0.34 -39.07 -41.58
C GLU A 71 -0.57 -37.91 -40.61
N ALA A 72 0.48 -37.14 -40.29
CA ALA A 72 0.41 -36.03 -39.33
C ALA A 72 -0.12 -34.71 -39.92
N TYR A 73 -0.04 -34.49 -41.24
CA TYR A 73 -0.57 -33.28 -41.91
C TYR A 73 -1.89 -33.49 -42.65
N PHE A 74 -2.16 -34.71 -43.13
CA PHE A 74 -3.28 -34.98 -44.02
C PHE A 74 -4.05 -36.27 -43.67
N GLY A 75 -3.66 -37.00 -42.62
CA GLY A 75 -4.17 -38.32 -42.26
C GLY A 75 -4.73 -38.43 -40.84
N GLU A 76 -4.57 -39.60 -40.21
CA GLU A 76 -5.22 -39.93 -38.94
C GLU A 76 -4.52 -39.37 -37.69
N LEU A 77 -3.30 -38.85 -37.85
CA LEU A 77 -2.49 -38.26 -36.77
C LEU A 77 -2.62 -36.72 -36.69
N VAL A 78 -3.56 -36.12 -37.42
CA VAL A 78 -3.76 -34.67 -37.42
C VAL A 78 -4.36 -34.20 -36.08
N ILE A 79 -3.56 -33.49 -35.30
CA ILE A 79 -4.00 -32.76 -34.11
C ILE A 79 -4.29 -31.30 -34.47
N ASP A 80 -5.46 -30.82 -34.04
CA ASP A 80 -5.84 -29.41 -34.02
C ASP A 80 -6.21 -28.95 -32.60
N GLU A 81 -6.58 -27.67 -32.47
CA GLU A 81 -6.93 -27.07 -31.18
C GLU A 81 -8.11 -27.76 -30.48
N GLN A 82 -9.08 -28.32 -31.22
CA GLN A 82 -10.22 -28.99 -30.62
C GLN A 82 -9.79 -30.26 -29.88
N VAL A 83 -8.91 -31.06 -30.49
CA VAL A 83 -8.38 -32.28 -29.89
C VAL A 83 -7.62 -31.96 -28.59
N LEU A 84 -6.75 -30.95 -28.60
CA LEU A 84 -5.97 -30.55 -27.43
C LEU A 84 -6.87 -30.00 -26.30
N ASN A 85 -7.85 -29.16 -26.64
CA ASN A 85 -8.79 -28.60 -25.67
C ASN A 85 -9.69 -29.67 -25.04
N GLN A 86 -10.17 -30.63 -25.82
CA GLN A 86 -10.98 -31.75 -25.31
C GLN A 86 -10.15 -32.62 -24.36
N HIS A 87 -8.91 -32.94 -24.72
CA HIS A 87 -8.01 -33.72 -23.85
C HIS A 87 -7.76 -33.01 -22.52
N TYR A 88 -7.47 -31.71 -22.57
CA TYR A 88 -7.31 -30.89 -21.37
C TYR A 88 -8.56 -30.92 -20.48
N GLN A 89 -9.74 -30.70 -21.05
CA GLN A 89 -11.01 -30.68 -20.31
C GLN A 89 -11.29 -32.01 -19.60
N ILE A 90 -11.01 -33.14 -20.25
CA ILE A 90 -11.18 -34.48 -19.66
C ILE A 90 -10.31 -34.61 -18.41
N ILE A 91 -9.03 -34.27 -18.49
CA ILE A 91 -8.11 -34.41 -17.35
C ILE A 91 -8.43 -33.40 -16.25
N ALA A 92 -8.66 -32.13 -16.60
CA ALA A 92 -9.01 -31.09 -15.64
C ALA A 92 -10.28 -31.42 -14.86
N SER A 93 -11.27 -32.09 -15.48
CA SER A 93 -12.51 -32.52 -14.80
C SER A 93 -12.26 -33.45 -13.61
N THR A 94 -11.22 -34.30 -13.69
CA THR A 94 -10.82 -35.22 -12.62
C THR A 94 -10.13 -34.52 -11.44
N HIS A 95 -9.72 -33.25 -11.61
CA HIS A 95 -9.04 -32.42 -10.60
C HIS A 95 -9.84 -31.16 -10.24
N SER A 96 -11.10 -31.05 -10.67
CA SER A 96 -11.98 -29.87 -10.47
C SER A 96 -12.17 -29.45 -9.01
N LYS A 97 -12.02 -30.38 -8.06
CA LYS A 97 -12.02 -30.07 -6.62
C LYS A 97 -10.68 -29.57 -6.10
N LYS A 98 -9.55 -29.86 -6.77
CA LYS A 98 -8.18 -29.56 -6.31
C LYS A 98 -7.59 -28.30 -6.98
N PHE A 99 -7.83 -28.12 -8.27
CA PHE A 99 -7.33 -27.00 -9.07
C PHE A 99 -8.23 -25.74 -8.94
N GLN A 100 -7.63 -24.59 -8.61
CA GLN A 100 -8.34 -23.30 -8.46
C GLN A 100 -7.68 -22.22 -9.36
N PRO A 101 -8.05 -22.15 -10.64
CA PRO A 101 -7.40 -21.27 -11.59
C PRO A 101 -7.56 -19.77 -11.27
N GLU A 102 -8.56 -19.39 -10.49
CA GLU A 102 -8.84 -17.99 -10.14
C GLU A 102 -7.83 -17.40 -9.16
N VAL A 103 -7.08 -18.26 -8.45
CA VAL A 103 -6.08 -17.85 -7.44
C VAL A 103 -4.67 -18.29 -7.81
N HIS A 104 -4.46 -18.75 -9.06
CA HIS A 104 -3.15 -19.20 -9.54
C HIS A 104 -2.11 -18.08 -9.41
N GLN A 105 -0.91 -18.45 -8.96
CA GLN A 105 0.23 -17.56 -8.86
C GLN A 105 1.38 -18.13 -9.68
N THR A 106 1.96 -17.30 -10.56
CA THR A 106 3.08 -17.72 -11.39
C THR A 106 4.33 -17.96 -10.55
N VAL A 107 4.75 -19.21 -10.47
CA VAL A 107 5.94 -19.65 -9.72
C VAL A 107 7.21 -19.62 -10.60
N LYS A 108 8.41 -19.62 -9.98
CA LYS A 108 9.68 -19.64 -10.74
C LYS A 108 9.79 -20.82 -11.71
N ALA A 109 9.33 -22.01 -11.31
CA ALA A 109 9.35 -23.20 -12.15
C ALA A 109 8.52 -23.01 -13.43
N GLU A 110 7.35 -22.35 -13.33
CA GLU A 110 6.50 -22.00 -14.46
C GLU A 110 7.22 -21.07 -15.43
N LYS A 111 7.86 -20.00 -14.93
CA LYS A 111 8.66 -19.09 -15.76
C LYS A 111 9.78 -19.82 -16.52
N ILE A 112 10.38 -20.86 -15.93
CA ILE A 112 11.41 -21.67 -16.61
C ILE A 112 10.78 -22.50 -17.73
N ILE A 113 9.63 -23.13 -17.49
CA ILE A 113 8.89 -23.89 -18.52
C ILE A 113 8.50 -22.96 -19.67
N GLU A 114 7.91 -21.79 -19.36
CA GLU A 114 7.50 -20.78 -20.33
C GLU A 114 8.69 -20.26 -21.17
N LYS A 115 9.86 -20.08 -20.55
CA LYS A 115 11.12 -19.77 -21.26
C LYS A 115 11.51 -20.85 -22.26
N CYS A 116 11.43 -22.13 -21.85
CA CYS A 116 11.73 -23.27 -22.72
C CYS A 116 10.69 -23.44 -23.85
N LEU A 117 9.45 -23.00 -23.62
CA LEU A 117 8.39 -22.94 -24.63
C LEU A 117 8.53 -21.76 -25.60
N GLY A 118 9.45 -20.81 -25.33
CA GLY A 118 9.67 -19.64 -26.17
C GLY A 118 8.59 -18.55 -25.99
N ARG A 119 8.02 -18.44 -24.79
CA ARG A 119 6.93 -17.50 -24.51
C ARG A 119 7.50 -16.11 -24.21
N HIS A 120 7.12 -15.11 -25.00
CA HIS A 120 7.72 -13.78 -24.95
C HIS A 120 7.62 -13.09 -23.58
N SER A 121 6.51 -13.27 -22.87
CA SER A 121 6.25 -12.68 -21.54
C SER A 121 7.24 -13.13 -20.46
N SER A 122 8.00 -14.18 -20.71
CA SER A 122 9.05 -14.65 -19.80
C SER A 122 10.45 -14.10 -20.15
N TRP A 123 10.55 -13.26 -21.18
CA TRP A 123 11.80 -12.72 -21.73
C TRP A 123 11.88 -11.19 -21.73
N ASP A 124 11.21 -10.51 -20.79
CA ASP A 124 11.31 -9.05 -20.58
C ASP A 124 12.76 -8.55 -20.38
N SER A 125 13.68 -9.45 -20.00
CA SER A 125 15.11 -9.15 -19.92
C SER A 125 15.71 -8.80 -21.28
N LEU A 126 15.20 -9.33 -22.39
CA LEU A 126 15.66 -9.01 -23.74
C LEU A 126 15.29 -7.57 -24.12
N ASP A 127 14.03 -7.18 -23.92
CA ASP A 127 13.53 -5.82 -24.15
C ASP A 127 14.22 -4.79 -23.24
N SER A 128 14.41 -5.12 -21.96
CA SER A 128 15.13 -4.26 -21.02
C SER A 128 16.59 -4.03 -21.42
N LEU A 129 17.26 -5.09 -21.89
CA LEU A 129 18.65 -5.02 -22.32
C LEU A 129 18.81 -4.25 -23.65
N GLU A 130 17.89 -4.46 -24.59
CA GLU A 130 17.78 -3.72 -25.86
C GLU A 130 17.68 -2.21 -25.58
N LYS A 131 16.75 -1.81 -24.71
CA LYS A 131 16.57 -0.42 -24.29
C LYS A 131 17.80 0.17 -23.61
N SER A 132 18.47 -0.62 -22.76
CA SER A 132 19.72 -0.19 -22.11
C SER A 132 20.83 0.09 -23.14
N ILE A 133 21.02 -0.83 -24.09
CA ILE A 133 22.01 -0.70 -25.16
C ILE A 133 21.73 0.56 -25.99
N ASN A 134 20.49 0.76 -26.43
CA ASN A 134 20.09 1.95 -27.21
C ASN A 134 20.31 3.27 -26.47
N ASN A 135 19.93 3.33 -25.19
CA ASN A 135 20.12 4.52 -24.37
C ASN A 135 21.61 4.87 -24.21
N ASN A 136 22.46 3.86 -23.96
CA ASN A 136 23.89 4.07 -23.85
C ASN A 136 24.52 4.45 -25.21
N LEU A 137 24.11 3.80 -26.31
CA LEU A 137 24.57 4.11 -27.67
C LEU A 137 24.31 5.55 -28.07
N LYS A 138 23.12 6.09 -27.75
CA LYS A 138 22.74 7.46 -28.06
C LYS A 138 23.76 8.47 -27.53
N ILE A 139 24.25 8.25 -26.31
CA ILE A 139 25.23 9.14 -25.66
C ILE A 139 26.66 8.84 -26.13
N VAL A 140 27.01 7.57 -26.35
CA VAL A 140 28.36 7.19 -26.81
C VAL A 140 28.69 7.76 -28.19
N LYS A 141 27.68 7.97 -29.06
CA LYS A 141 27.84 8.61 -30.38
C LYS A 141 28.43 10.02 -30.30
N ASP A 142 28.24 10.76 -29.21
CA ASP A 142 28.79 12.11 -29.04
C ASP A 142 30.33 12.13 -29.03
N ALA A 143 30.97 11.01 -28.71
CA ALA A 143 32.43 10.87 -28.74
C ALA A 143 33.04 10.73 -30.15
N LEU A 144 32.22 10.67 -31.22
CA LEU A 144 32.72 10.64 -32.61
C LEU A 144 33.53 11.89 -32.97
N ASN A 145 33.24 13.02 -32.32
CA ASN A 145 33.93 14.30 -32.55
C ASN A 145 35.28 14.43 -31.79
N LEU A 146 35.66 13.43 -31.00
CA LEU A 146 36.84 13.49 -30.15
C LEU A 146 38.15 13.32 -30.94
N GLU A 147 39.12 14.20 -30.74
CA GLU A 147 40.42 14.18 -31.44
C GLU A 147 41.44 13.22 -30.78
N ASP A 148 41.14 11.92 -30.77
CA ASP A 148 42.09 10.86 -30.41
C ASP A 148 42.18 9.84 -31.54
N SER A 149 43.39 9.61 -32.06
CA SER A 149 43.61 8.77 -33.24
C SER A 149 43.19 7.31 -33.04
N TYR A 150 43.29 6.78 -31.82
CA TYR A 150 42.87 5.42 -31.51
C TYR A 150 41.35 5.34 -31.42
N VAL A 151 40.72 6.29 -30.71
CA VAL A 151 39.26 6.36 -30.56
C VAL A 151 38.58 6.56 -31.92
N LYS A 152 39.10 7.43 -32.81
CA LYS A 152 38.54 7.61 -34.16
C LYS A 152 38.52 6.33 -34.99
N THR A 153 39.48 5.43 -34.76
CA THR A 153 39.54 4.14 -35.48
C THR A 153 38.67 3.06 -34.86
N THR A 154 38.51 3.02 -33.53
CA THR A 154 37.85 1.89 -32.85
C THR A 154 36.44 2.18 -32.35
N LEU A 155 36.05 3.46 -32.20
CA LEU A 155 34.72 3.86 -31.76
C LEU A 155 33.62 3.56 -32.78
N PRO A 156 33.81 3.73 -34.11
CA PRO A 156 32.80 3.34 -35.10
C PRO A 156 32.45 1.85 -35.03
N ASP A 157 33.46 0.98 -34.88
CA ASP A 157 33.25 -0.46 -34.72
C ASP A 157 32.49 -0.78 -33.43
N PHE A 158 32.79 -0.06 -32.33
CA PHE A 158 32.09 -0.23 -31.05
C PHE A 158 30.62 0.17 -31.14
N ILE A 159 30.30 1.26 -31.85
CA ILE A 159 28.92 1.71 -32.09
C ILE A 159 28.20 0.73 -33.01
N ALA A 160 28.82 0.31 -34.11
CA ALA A 160 28.23 -0.63 -35.06
C ALA A 160 27.94 -1.99 -34.41
N ASP A 161 28.82 -2.48 -33.54
CA ASP A 161 28.55 -3.68 -32.74
C ASP A 161 27.33 -3.47 -31.84
N GLY A 162 27.21 -2.33 -31.15
CA GLY A 162 26.04 -2.08 -30.30
C GLY A 162 24.72 -1.99 -31.08
N GLU A 163 24.70 -1.31 -32.23
CA GLU A 163 23.52 -1.24 -33.10
C GLU A 163 23.13 -2.63 -33.61
N ARG A 164 24.10 -3.45 -33.99
CA ARG A 164 23.89 -4.85 -34.39
C ARG A 164 23.30 -5.68 -33.26
N LEU A 165 23.81 -5.54 -32.03
CA LEU A 165 23.32 -6.28 -30.87
C LEU A 165 21.88 -5.87 -30.51
N SER A 166 21.57 -4.58 -30.51
CA SER A 166 20.21 -4.08 -30.24
C SER A 166 19.22 -4.59 -31.30
N GLY A 167 19.57 -4.45 -32.59
CA GLY A 167 18.73 -4.95 -33.68
C GLY A 167 18.52 -6.46 -33.63
N PHE A 168 19.51 -7.23 -33.18
CA PHE A 168 19.35 -8.67 -32.96
C PHE A 168 18.37 -8.96 -31.81
N LEU A 169 18.48 -8.25 -30.68
CA LEU A 169 17.57 -8.42 -29.53
C LEU A 169 16.13 -8.08 -29.91
N ASP A 170 15.91 -6.98 -30.61
CA ASP A 170 14.59 -6.53 -31.06
C ASP A 170 13.95 -7.55 -32.02
N CYS A 171 14.70 -8.02 -33.02
CA CYS A 171 14.25 -9.07 -33.94
C CYS A 171 13.89 -10.35 -33.18
N LEU A 172 14.78 -10.83 -32.28
CA LEU A 172 14.54 -12.06 -31.52
C LEU A 172 13.31 -11.92 -30.61
N PHE A 173 13.17 -10.80 -29.91
CA PHE A 173 12.03 -10.54 -29.04
C PHE A 173 10.72 -10.45 -29.82
N SER A 174 10.74 -9.80 -30.99
CA SER A 174 9.60 -9.69 -31.90
C SER A 174 9.15 -11.05 -32.44
N GLU A 175 10.07 -11.92 -32.84
CA GLU A 175 9.73 -13.28 -33.30
C GLU A 175 9.14 -14.14 -32.17
N LEU A 176 9.66 -14.02 -30.95
CA LEU A 176 9.08 -14.67 -29.77
C LEU A 176 7.67 -14.12 -29.47
N ALA A 177 7.44 -12.82 -29.62
CA ALA A 177 6.14 -12.18 -29.43
C ALA A 177 5.12 -12.59 -30.49
N ALA A 178 5.55 -12.74 -31.74
CA ALA A 178 4.75 -13.31 -32.83
C ALA A 178 4.46 -14.81 -32.63
N GLY A 179 5.17 -15.46 -31.71
CA GLY A 179 5.04 -16.89 -31.42
C GLY A 179 5.74 -17.78 -32.44
N ASN A 180 6.69 -17.24 -33.22
CA ASN A 180 7.42 -17.95 -34.27
C ASN A 180 8.66 -18.68 -33.68
N PHE A 181 8.43 -19.82 -33.03
CA PHE A 181 9.46 -20.58 -32.34
C PHE A 181 10.60 -21.03 -33.28
N GLU A 182 10.27 -21.50 -34.49
CA GLU A 182 11.26 -21.93 -35.48
C GLU A 182 12.14 -20.75 -35.91
N LYS A 183 11.54 -19.58 -36.15
CA LYS A 183 12.27 -18.38 -36.57
C LYS A 183 13.20 -17.88 -35.47
N ALA A 184 12.75 -17.90 -34.22
CA ALA A 184 13.60 -17.59 -33.07
C ALA A 184 14.80 -18.56 -32.97
N LYS A 185 14.60 -19.86 -33.24
CA LYS A 185 15.70 -20.83 -33.30
C LYS A 185 16.67 -20.55 -34.45
N GLU A 186 16.18 -20.23 -35.65
CA GLU A 186 17.01 -19.87 -36.80
C GLU A 186 17.92 -18.67 -36.49
N LEU A 187 17.38 -17.61 -35.88
CA LEU A 187 18.16 -16.43 -35.49
C LEU A 187 19.31 -16.78 -34.54
N LEU A 188 19.10 -17.78 -33.67
CA LEU A 188 20.10 -18.18 -32.68
C LEU A 188 21.23 -19.07 -33.24
N VAL A 189 21.14 -19.52 -34.50
CA VAL A 189 22.20 -20.27 -35.20
C VAL A 189 23.40 -19.36 -35.53
N GLU A 190 23.21 -18.04 -35.64
CA GLU A 190 24.29 -17.11 -35.92
C GLU A 190 25.37 -17.12 -34.81
N ASP A 191 26.64 -17.26 -35.20
CA ASP A 191 27.75 -17.13 -34.25
C ASP A 191 27.95 -15.66 -33.89
N LEU A 192 27.38 -15.28 -32.76
CA LEU A 192 27.48 -13.94 -32.19
C LEU A 192 28.69 -13.78 -31.26
N SER A 193 29.59 -14.78 -31.21
CA SER A 193 30.77 -14.73 -30.35
C SER A 193 31.74 -13.66 -30.83
N CYS A 194 32.07 -12.72 -29.94
CA CYS A 194 33.07 -11.70 -30.21
C CYS A 194 33.90 -11.45 -28.94
N ASP A 195 35.19 -11.17 -29.12
CA ASP A 195 36.02 -10.72 -28.01
C ASP A 195 35.76 -9.23 -27.73
N TRP A 196 34.85 -8.96 -26.79
CA TRP A 196 34.52 -7.60 -26.36
C TRP A 196 35.68 -6.90 -25.63
N SER A 197 36.72 -7.64 -25.20
CA SER A 197 37.86 -7.05 -24.50
C SER A 197 38.65 -6.06 -25.36
N LYS A 198 38.53 -6.15 -26.70
CA LYS A 198 39.12 -5.20 -27.66
C LYS A 198 38.71 -3.74 -27.40
N TYR A 199 37.52 -3.50 -26.83
CA TYR A 199 37.01 -2.15 -26.55
C TYR A 199 37.48 -1.54 -25.22
N ARG A 200 38.13 -2.33 -24.34
CA ARG A 200 38.64 -1.81 -23.05
C ARG A 200 39.62 -0.66 -23.24
N LYS A 201 40.45 -0.72 -24.28
CA LYS A 201 41.43 0.33 -24.59
C LYS A 201 40.75 1.58 -25.15
N THR A 202 39.66 1.44 -25.90
CA THR A 202 38.82 2.56 -26.37
C THR A 202 38.23 3.32 -25.19
N ILE A 203 37.67 2.61 -24.21
CA ILE A 203 37.12 3.21 -22.98
C ILE A 203 38.22 3.87 -22.13
N ALA A 204 39.37 3.21 -21.98
CA ALA A 204 40.50 3.79 -21.27
C ALA A 204 40.97 5.12 -21.91
N ARG A 205 40.97 5.20 -23.25
CA ARG A 205 41.27 6.43 -24.00
C ARG A 205 40.19 7.49 -23.85
N LEU A 206 38.90 7.13 -23.85
CA LEU A 206 37.81 8.07 -23.56
C LEU A 206 37.93 8.67 -22.15
N ARG A 207 38.30 7.86 -21.15
CA ARG A 207 38.58 8.34 -19.78
C ARG A 207 39.81 9.24 -19.71
N ALA A 208 40.90 8.86 -20.39
CA ALA A 208 42.12 9.65 -20.45
C ALA A 208 41.89 11.04 -21.06
N ASN A 209 40.99 11.13 -22.05
CA ASN A 209 40.56 12.38 -22.67
C ASN A 209 39.43 13.11 -21.89
N ARG A 210 39.07 12.63 -20.69
CA ARG A 210 38.00 13.18 -19.83
C ARG A 210 36.65 13.36 -20.55
N SER A 211 36.31 12.45 -21.47
CA SER A 211 35.03 12.50 -22.19
C SER A 211 33.86 12.22 -21.24
N HIS A 212 32.78 13.00 -21.33
CA HIS A 212 31.53 12.75 -20.60
C HIS A 212 30.86 11.42 -21.03
N THR A 213 31.19 10.90 -22.22
CA THR A 213 30.68 9.62 -22.72
C THR A 213 31.36 8.39 -22.11
N ALA A 214 32.44 8.56 -21.35
CA ALA A 214 33.28 7.45 -20.91
C ALA A 214 32.58 6.47 -19.93
N MET A 215 31.63 6.97 -19.12
CA MET A 215 30.81 6.12 -18.24
C MET A 215 29.80 5.31 -19.05
N PHE A 216 29.08 5.94 -19.98
CA PHE A 216 28.11 5.28 -20.85
C PHE A 216 28.77 4.25 -21.78
N ALA A 217 29.98 4.53 -22.25
CA ALA A 217 30.78 3.56 -23.01
C ALA A 217 31.18 2.33 -22.16
N ALA A 218 31.38 2.51 -20.85
CA ALA A 218 31.65 1.40 -19.94
C ALA A 218 30.39 0.59 -19.64
N ASN A 219 29.24 1.24 -19.46
CA ASN A 219 27.94 0.58 -19.32
C ASN A 219 27.58 -0.21 -20.58
N LEU A 220 27.76 0.39 -21.77
CA LEU A 220 27.54 -0.28 -23.05
C LEU A 220 28.40 -1.55 -23.20
N LEU A 221 29.67 -1.50 -22.77
CA LEU A 221 30.51 -2.70 -22.77
C LEU A 221 30.04 -3.75 -21.76
N ALA A 222 29.52 -3.35 -20.61
CA ALA A 222 28.89 -4.27 -19.67
C ALA A 222 27.64 -4.92 -20.28
N ASP A 223 26.82 -4.15 -21.00
CA ASP A 223 25.65 -4.63 -21.73
C ASP A 223 26.02 -5.66 -22.82
N PHE A 224 27.19 -5.54 -23.47
CA PHE A 224 27.66 -6.55 -24.44
C PHE A 224 27.99 -7.89 -23.77
N TYR A 225 28.55 -7.86 -22.57
CA TYR A 225 28.76 -9.07 -21.77
C TYR A 225 27.42 -9.65 -21.29
N ALA A 226 26.50 -8.80 -20.84
CA ALA A 226 25.15 -9.21 -20.45
C ALA A 226 24.38 -9.84 -21.63
N PHE A 227 24.49 -9.27 -22.83
CA PHE A 227 23.95 -9.84 -24.07
C PHE A 227 24.45 -11.27 -24.30
N SER A 228 25.76 -11.49 -24.18
CA SER A 228 26.36 -12.80 -24.39
C SER A 228 25.82 -13.84 -23.40
N GLU A 229 25.57 -13.42 -22.16
CA GLU A 229 25.00 -14.27 -21.12
C GLU A 229 23.51 -14.53 -21.35
N GLU A 230 22.73 -13.50 -21.69
CA GLU A 230 21.28 -13.63 -21.95
C GLU A 230 21.00 -14.47 -23.20
N ILE A 231 21.71 -14.27 -24.31
CA ILE A 231 21.56 -15.11 -25.51
C ILE A 231 21.93 -16.57 -25.22
N LYS A 232 22.94 -16.82 -24.36
CA LYS A 232 23.26 -18.18 -23.91
C LYS A 232 22.10 -18.79 -23.11
N LYS A 233 21.44 -18.02 -22.25
CA LYS A 233 20.24 -18.48 -21.51
C LYS A 233 19.10 -18.81 -22.47
N VAL A 234 18.82 -17.95 -23.45
CA VAL A 234 17.78 -18.20 -24.47
C VAL A 234 18.09 -19.47 -25.26
N ARG A 235 19.32 -19.62 -25.79
CA ARG A 235 19.75 -20.83 -26.51
C ARG A 235 19.55 -22.09 -25.68
N ASN A 236 19.99 -22.07 -24.42
CA ASN A 236 19.85 -23.22 -23.54
C ASN A 236 18.38 -23.58 -23.29
N ALA A 237 17.51 -22.58 -23.10
CA ALA A 237 16.08 -22.79 -22.87
C ALA A 237 15.38 -23.37 -24.12
N LEU A 238 15.57 -22.76 -25.30
CA LEU A 238 14.90 -23.21 -26.53
C LEU A 238 15.44 -24.57 -27.04
N ASN A 239 16.65 -24.96 -26.63
CA ASN A 239 17.24 -26.28 -26.93
C ASN A 239 16.91 -27.36 -25.88
N ALA A 240 16.32 -27.01 -24.73
CA ALA A 240 15.93 -27.98 -23.72
C ALA A 240 14.82 -28.89 -24.26
N LYS A 241 15.02 -30.21 -24.23
CA LYS A 241 14.06 -31.21 -24.76
C LYS A 241 13.16 -31.79 -23.68
N VAL A 242 13.80 -32.15 -22.57
CA VAL A 242 13.17 -32.70 -21.38
C VAL A 242 13.56 -31.83 -20.19
N ILE A 243 12.59 -31.46 -19.38
CA ILE A 243 12.81 -30.77 -18.11
C ILE A 243 12.06 -31.48 -17.00
N THR A 244 12.67 -31.52 -15.82
CA THR A 244 12.13 -32.18 -14.64
C THR A 244 11.83 -31.14 -13.57
N ILE A 245 10.63 -31.19 -13.00
CA ILE A 245 10.20 -30.36 -11.87
C ILE A 245 10.06 -31.24 -10.63
N VAL A 246 10.89 -30.99 -9.63
CA VAL A 246 10.86 -31.67 -8.33
C VAL A 246 10.21 -30.78 -7.28
N GLY A 247 9.30 -31.31 -6.48
CA GLY A 247 8.69 -30.56 -5.37
C GLY A 247 8.11 -31.50 -4.32
N LYS A 248 7.95 -31.04 -3.08
CA LYS A 248 7.34 -31.82 -1.99
C LYS A 248 5.84 -32.02 -2.25
N ALA A 249 5.19 -32.88 -1.48
CA ALA A 249 3.74 -33.00 -1.56
C ALA A 249 3.09 -31.66 -1.18
N GLY A 250 2.04 -31.25 -1.89
CA GLY A 250 1.36 -29.97 -1.64
C GLY A 250 1.98 -28.72 -2.26
N ASP A 251 3.16 -28.81 -2.91
CA ASP A 251 3.82 -27.65 -3.54
C ASP A 251 3.20 -27.20 -4.87
N GLY A 252 2.11 -27.83 -5.33
CA GLY A 252 1.37 -27.41 -6.53
C GLY A 252 1.87 -28.00 -7.86
N LYS A 253 2.54 -29.17 -7.87
CA LYS A 253 3.03 -29.82 -9.11
C LYS A 253 1.92 -30.08 -10.14
N THR A 254 0.80 -30.65 -9.69
CA THR A 254 -0.36 -30.93 -10.54
C THR A 254 -1.04 -29.64 -11.00
N ASP A 255 -1.10 -28.61 -10.15
CA ASP A 255 -1.65 -27.30 -10.54
C ASP A 255 -0.78 -26.64 -11.62
N LEU A 256 0.56 -26.72 -11.49
CA LEU A 256 1.50 -26.28 -12.51
C LEU A 256 1.30 -27.05 -13.84
N ALA A 257 1.15 -28.38 -13.77
CA ALA A 257 0.92 -29.21 -14.95
C ALA A 257 -0.39 -28.86 -15.68
N LEU A 258 -1.47 -28.62 -14.92
CA LEU A 258 -2.76 -28.17 -15.44
C LEU A 258 -2.67 -26.75 -16.00
N GLU A 259 -1.91 -25.86 -15.39
CA GLU A 259 -1.80 -24.49 -15.85
C GLU A 259 -0.99 -24.39 -17.16
N ILE A 260 0.14 -25.09 -17.27
CA ILE A 260 0.97 -25.12 -18.49
C ILE A 260 0.20 -25.68 -19.70
N CYS A 261 -0.68 -26.66 -19.47
CA CYS A 261 -1.49 -27.26 -20.53
C CYS A 261 -2.81 -26.53 -20.82
N ARG A 262 -3.12 -25.45 -20.09
CA ARG A 262 -4.41 -24.77 -20.18
C ARG A 262 -4.55 -23.95 -21.47
N PRO A 263 -5.67 -24.06 -22.20
CA PRO A 263 -5.91 -23.22 -23.37
C PRO A 263 -6.16 -21.76 -23.00
N ARG A 264 -5.49 -20.83 -23.70
CA ARG A 264 -5.68 -19.36 -23.58
C ARG A 264 -5.46 -18.67 -24.93
N ASP A 265 -5.89 -17.42 -25.04
CA ASP A 265 -5.62 -16.60 -26.22
C ASP A 265 -4.10 -16.49 -26.47
N GLY A 266 -3.65 -16.94 -27.65
CA GLY A 266 -2.23 -16.96 -28.02
C GLY A 266 -1.42 -18.15 -27.44
N ILE A 267 -1.97 -18.95 -26.52
CA ILE A 267 -1.32 -20.12 -25.89
C ILE A 267 -2.18 -21.37 -26.14
N ASN A 268 -1.70 -22.25 -27.01
CA ASN A 268 -2.41 -23.48 -27.34
C ASN A 268 -2.30 -24.50 -26.20
N ALA A 269 -3.34 -25.31 -26.00
CA ALA A 269 -3.36 -26.36 -24.98
C ALA A 269 -2.22 -27.38 -25.18
N GLY A 270 -1.70 -27.90 -24.08
CA GLY A 270 -0.68 -28.95 -24.07
C GLY A 270 -1.27 -30.36 -24.01
N VAL A 271 -0.43 -31.38 -24.13
CA VAL A 271 -0.80 -32.77 -23.90
C VAL A 271 -0.41 -33.16 -22.48
N LEU A 272 -1.38 -33.44 -21.61
CA LEU A 272 -1.14 -33.84 -20.21
C LEU A 272 -1.36 -35.34 -20.02
N PHE A 273 -0.50 -36.00 -19.27
CA PHE A 273 -0.68 -37.38 -18.79
C PHE A 273 -0.43 -37.45 -17.28
N LEU A 274 -1.02 -38.43 -16.62
CA LEU A 274 -0.82 -38.66 -15.19
C LEU A 274 0.05 -39.91 -15.00
N GLY A 275 1.14 -39.78 -14.25
CA GLY A 275 2.09 -40.85 -14.01
C GLY A 275 1.49 -42.03 -13.24
N LYS A 276 0.42 -41.81 -12.47
CA LYS A 276 -0.35 -42.86 -11.79
C LYS A 276 -1.04 -43.84 -12.75
N ASP A 277 -1.25 -43.44 -14.00
CA ASP A 277 -1.93 -44.24 -15.02
C ASP A 277 -0.96 -45.25 -15.70
N LEU A 278 0.32 -45.28 -15.27
CA LEU A 278 1.30 -46.27 -15.69
C LEU A 278 1.43 -47.39 -14.64
N HIS A 279 0.99 -48.60 -14.99
CA HIS A 279 1.04 -49.77 -14.12
C HIS A 279 2.38 -50.50 -14.18
N ALA A 280 2.62 -51.40 -13.22
CA ALA A 280 3.86 -52.19 -13.18
C ALA A 280 4.06 -53.02 -14.46
N GLY A 281 5.20 -52.80 -15.14
CA GLY A 281 5.56 -53.49 -16.38
C GLY A 281 5.06 -52.82 -17.67
N GLU A 282 4.32 -51.72 -17.57
CA GLU A 282 3.91 -50.89 -18.72
C GLU A 282 5.01 -49.90 -19.13
N ASN A 283 4.93 -49.39 -20.36
CA ASN A 283 5.88 -48.44 -20.96
C ASN A 283 5.16 -47.19 -21.50
N LEU A 284 5.88 -46.23 -22.10
CA LEU A 284 5.28 -45.01 -22.66
C LEU A 284 4.16 -45.28 -23.70
N ASP A 285 4.26 -46.35 -24.49
CA ASP A 285 3.23 -46.72 -25.48
C ASP A 285 1.90 -47.09 -24.82
N HIS A 286 1.93 -47.63 -23.60
CA HIS A 286 0.71 -47.93 -22.85
C HIS A 286 0.06 -46.65 -22.34
N LEU A 287 0.86 -45.69 -21.86
CA LEU A 287 0.37 -44.41 -21.33
C LEU A 287 -0.35 -43.58 -22.40
N VAL A 288 0.24 -43.47 -23.60
CA VAL A 288 -0.30 -42.60 -24.66
C VAL A 288 -1.58 -43.10 -25.31
N LYS A 289 -1.95 -44.38 -25.14
CA LYS A 289 -3.23 -44.93 -25.63
C LYS A 289 -4.45 -44.25 -25.03
N SER A 290 -4.28 -43.57 -23.90
CA SER A 290 -5.31 -42.74 -23.29
C SER A 290 -5.62 -41.48 -24.11
N PHE A 291 -4.67 -40.99 -24.91
CA PHE A 291 -4.85 -39.84 -25.79
C PHE A 291 -5.57 -40.26 -27.08
N LYS A 292 -6.62 -39.49 -27.43
CA LYS A 292 -7.47 -39.81 -28.57
C LYS A 292 -7.53 -38.65 -29.55
N ILE A 293 -7.25 -38.94 -30.81
CA ILE A 293 -7.48 -38.03 -31.94
C ILE A 293 -8.82 -38.41 -32.55
N TYR A 294 -9.83 -37.53 -32.43
CA TYR A 294 -11.18 -37.77 -32.95
C TYR A 294 -11.77 -39.14 -32.57
N GLY A 295 -11.52 -39.56 -31.32
CA GLY A 295 -12.01 -40.83 -30.75
C GLY A 295 -11.13 -42.06 -31.01
N ARG A 296 -10.06 -41.95 -31.80
CA ARG A 296 -9.11 -43.04 -32.07
C ARG A 296 -7.88 -42.95 -31.16
N PRO A 297 -7.48 -44.04 -30.48
CA PRO A 297 -6.31 -44.02 -29.61
C PRO A 297 -5.01 -43.99 -30.41
N ILE A 298 -4.00 -43.32 -29.86
CA ILE A 298 -2.62 -43.41 -30.37
C ILE A 298 -1.98 -44.72 -29.90
N ASN A 299 -1.21 -45.40 -30.77
CA ASN A 299 -0.68 -46.72 -30.48
C ASN A 299 0.72 -46.70 -29.87
N THR A 300 1.59 -45.77 -30.28
CA THR A 300 2.97 -45.65 -29.82
C THR A 300 3.31 -44.23 -29.35
N PHE A 301 4.33 -44.10 -28.51
CA PHE A 301 4.82 -42.79 -28.07
C PHE A 301 5.37 -41.97 -29.24
N GLU A 302 6.00 -42.62 -30.23
CA GLU A 302 6.54 -41.96 -31.41
C GLU A 302 5.43 -41.37 -32.31
N ASP A 303 4.32 -42.08 -32.51
CA ASP A 303 3.15 -41.56 -33.23
C ASP A 303 2.61 -40.26 -32.58
N LEU A 304 2.63 -40.19 -31.24
CA LEU A 304 2.25 -38.98 -30.50
C LEU A 304 3.26 -37.85 -30.77
N LEU A 305 4.56 -38.13 -30.74
CA LEU A 305 5.58 -37.12 -31.02
C LEU A 305 5.46 -36.58 -32.45
N GLU A 306 5.26 -37.45 -33.45
CA GLU A 306 5.04 -37.04 -34.84
C GLU A 306 3.81 -36.12 -34.97
N ALA A 307 2.69 -36.53 -34.35
CA ALA A 307 1.44 -35.77 -34.37
C ALA A 307 1.57 -34.39 -33.71
N VAL A 308 2.20 -34.33 -32.54
CA VAL A 308 2.37 -33.09 -31.76
C VAL A 308 3.41 -32.17 -32.38
N ASP A 309 4.53 -32.69 -32.90
CA ASP A 309 5.55 -31.87 -33.56
C ASP A 309 4.97 -31.22 -34.83
N ALA A 310 4.24 -31.98 -35.65
CA ALA A 310 3.55 -31.46 -36.82
C ALA A 310 2.50 -30.39 -36.46
N ALA A 311 1.78 -30.57 -35.34
CA ALA A 311 0.87 -29.53 -34.85
C ALA A 311 1.63 -28.27 -34.42
N GLY A 312 2.77 -28.42 -33.74
CA GLY A 312 3.64 -27.31 -33.34
C GLY A 312 4.17 -26.53 -34.56
N GLN A 313 4.64 -27.23 -35.59
CA GLN A 313 5.10 -26.66 -36.86
C GLN A 313 3.99 -25.83 -37.54
N ARG A 314 2.78 -26.40 -37.68
CA ARG A 314 1.62 -25.70 -38.28
C ARG A 314 1.25 -24.42 -37.53
N LEU A 315 1.42 -24.43 -36.21
CA LEU A 315 1.10 -23.32 -35.31
C LEU A 315 2.27 -22.37 -35.12
N CYS A 316 3.43 -22.68 -35.72
CA CYS A 316 4.73 -22.05 -35.51
C CYS A 316 5.19 -22.01 -34.03
N LYS A 317 4.60 -22.83 -33.16
CA LYS A 317 4.76 -22.78 -31.70
C LYS A 317 5.31 -24.10 -31.15
N ARG A 318 6.00 -24.01 -30.02
CA ARG A 318 6.40 -25.19 -29.24
C ARG A 318 5.23 -25.70 -28.38
N ILE A 319 4.91 -27.00 -28.43
CA ILE A 319 3.82 -27.60 -27.66
C ILE A 319 4.39 -28.42 -26.48
N PRO A 320 3.91 -28.20 -25.24
CA PRO A 320 4.31 -29.02 -24.10
C PRO A 320 3.59 -30.38 -24.09
N ILE A 321 4.35 -31.43 -23.81
CA ILE A 321 3.83 -32.70 -23.30
C ILE A 321 4.22 -32.76 -21.82
N VAL A 322 3.25 -32.87 -20.92
CA VAL A 322 3.46 -32.91 -19.48
C VAL A 322 3.08 -34.28 -18.95
N ILE A 323 3.97 -34.92 -18.20
CA ILE A 323 3.66 -36.13 -17.43
C ILE A 323 3.75 -35.76 -15.94
N ASP A 324 2.58 -35.65 -15.31
CA ASP A 324 2.46 -35.22 -13.91
C ASP A 324 2.57 -36.42 -12.96
N GLY A 325 3.40 -36.31 -11.92
CA GLY A 325 3.42 -37.27 -10.80
C GLY A 325 4.07 -38.61 -11.12
N LEU A 326 5.29 -38.63 -11.68
CA LEU A 326 6.02 -39.89 -11.95
C LEU A 326 6.19 -40.75 -10.70
N SER A 327 6.36 -40.11 -9.54
CA SER A 327 6.44 -40.76 -8.22
C SER A 327 5.15 -41.48 -7.79
N GLU A 328 4.02 -41.23 -8.46
CA GLU A 328 2.71 -41.82 -8.12
C GLU A 328 2.42 -43.11 -8.91
N SER A 329 3.29 -43.48 -9.85
CA SER A 329 3.24 -44.76 -10.54
C SER A 329 3.44 -45.95 -9.60
N GLU A 330 2.97 -47.14 -10.00
CA GLU A 330 3.05 -48.34 -9.17
C GLU A 330 4.50 -48.74 -8.84
N ASP A 331 5.42 -48.54 -9.81
CA ASP A 331 6.87 -48.64 -9.61
C ASP A 331 7.62 -47.46 -10.27
N PRO A 332 7.98 -46.42 -9.49
CA PRO A 332 8.64 -45.22 -10.02
C PRO A 332 9.98 -45.46 -10.72
N ARG A 333 10.67 -46.58 -10.44
CA ARG A 333 11.97 -46.90 -11.05
C ARG A 333 11.87 -47.20 -12.54
N ASN A 334 10.69 -47.60 -13.02
CA ASN A 334 10.46 -47.89 -14.43
C ASN A 334 10.68 -46.64 -15.31
N TRP A 335 10.44 -45.45 -14.75
CA TRP A 335 10.59 -44.19 -15.46
C TRP A 335 12.02 -43.91 -15.93
N ARG A 336 13.06 -44.40 -15.24
CA ARG A 336 14.45 -44.05 -15.58
C ARG A 336 14.82 -44.45 -17.00
N ASN A 337 14.40 -45.64 -17.43
CA ASN A 337 14.67 -46.12 -18.79
C ASN A 337 13.74 -45.46 -19.81
N GLU A 338 12.48 -45.24 -19.46
CA GLU A 338 11.50 -44.61 -20.36
C GLU A 338 11.82 -43.13 -20.63
N VAL A 339 12.25 -42.37 -19.61
CA VAL A 339 12.72 -40.99 -19.77
C VAL A 339 13.98 -40.92 -20.64
N ALA A 340 14.91 -41.88 -20.49
CA ALA A 340 16.10 -41.96 -21.33
C ALA A 340 15.73 -42.24 -22.82
N LYS A 341 14.76 -43.13 -23.07
CA LYS A 341 14.22 -43.39 -24.41
C LYS A 341 13.53 -42.15 -24.99
N ALA A 342 12.65 -41.51 -24.23
CA ALA A 342 11.95 -40.30 -24.65
C ALA A 342 12.95 -39.18 -25.02
N ASN A 343 13.99 -38.97 -24.20
CA ASN A 343 15.02 -37.96 -24.49
C ASN A 343 15.78 -38.24 -25.79
N ALA A 344 16.01 -39.51 -26.13
CA ALA A 344 16.64 -39.89 -27.41
C ALA A 344 15.71 -39.68 -28.62
N LEU A 345 14.41 -39.98 -28.48
CA LEU A 345 13.43 -39.77 -29.55
C LEU A 345 13.20 -38.28 -29.85
N LEU A 346 13.14 -37.45 -28.81
CA LEU A 346 12.92 -36.00 -28.91
C LEU A 346 14.04 -35.24 -29.65
N GLU A 347 15.17 -35.89 -30.00
CA GLU A 347 16.16 -35.35 -30.93
C GLU A 347 15.55 -34.99 -32.30
N ASN A 348 14.56 -35.77 -32.75
CA ASN A 348 13.92 -35.61 -34.06
C ASN A 348 12.70 -34.68 -34.04
N TYR A 349 12.25 -34.22 -32.88
CA TYR A 349 10.98 -33.50 -32.70
C TYR A 349 11.19 -32.17 -31.95
N PRO A 350 11.78 -31.14 -32.62
CA PRO A 350 12.25 -29.91 -31.98
C PRO A 350 11.14 -28.99 -31.49
N ASN A 351 9.90 -29.16 -31.94
CA ASN A 351 8.74 -28.35 -31.56
C ASN A 351 8.01 -28.89 -30.31
N ILE A 352 8.58 -29.90 -29.65
CA ILE A 352 8.05 -30.49 -28.43
C ILE A 352 8.94 -30.14 -27.24
N LEU A 353 8.32 -29.85 -26.09
CA LEU A 353 8.98 -29.82 -24.78
C LEU A 353 8.32 -30.86 -23.88
N LEU A 354 9.10 -31.85 -23.39
CA LEU A 354 8.62 -32.81 -22.40
C LEU A 354 8.89 -32.28 -20.98
N VAL A 355 7.83 -32.12 -20.20
CA VAL A 355 7.89 -31.68 -18.80
C VAL A 355 7.49 -32.84 -17.90
N LEU A 356 8.34 -33.19 -16.94
CA LEU A 356 8.11 -34.26 -15.99
C LEU A 356 7.97 -33.67 -14.59
N THR A 357 6.95 -34.06 -13.82
CA THR A 357 6.85 -33.66 -12.41
C THR A 357 7.00 -34.87 -11.49
N LEU A 358 7.72 -34.72 -10.37
CA LEU A 358 7.87 -35.77 -9.37
C LEU A 358 8.20 -35.23 -7.99
N ARG A 359 8.07 -36.08 -6.97
CA ARG A 359 8.58 -35.77 -5.64
C ARG A 359 10.10 -35.93 -5.58
N GLY A 360 10.79 -34.98 -4.93
CA GLY A 360 12.24 -34.87 -4.95
C GLY A 360 12.97 -36.11 -4.42
N GLU A 361 12.36 -36.84 -3.48
CA GLU A 361 12.92 -38.07 -2.91
C GLU A 361 13.07 -39.21 -3.92
N PHE A 362 12.28 -39.21 -5.01
CA PHE A 362 12.33 -40.22 -6.07
C PHE A 362 13.21 -39.81 -7.27
N TYR A 363 13.82 -38.62 -7.24
CA TYR A 363 14.60 -38.07 -8.35
C TYR A 363 15.67 -39.05 -8.87
N LYS A 364 16.50 -39.58 -7.97
CA LYS A 364 17.59 -40.51 -8.34
C LYS A 364 17.09 -41.84 -8.92
N ASP A 365 15.85 -42.21 -8.61
CA ASP A 365 15.26 -43.48 -9.01
C ASP A 365 14.54 -43.37 -10.36
N CYS A 366 13.96 -42.19 -10.66
CA CYS A 366 13.11 -41.97 -11.85
C CYS A 366 13.84 -41.26 -12.99
N ILE A 367 14.83 -40.41 -12.71
CA ILE A 367 15.38 -39.45 -13.67
C ILE A 367 16.88 -39.72 -13.91
N PRO A 368 17.33 -39.83 -15.18
CA PRO A 368 18.76 -39.86 -15.50
C PRO A 368 19.46 -38.55 -15.10
N GLU A 369 20.70 -38.63 -14.59
CA GLU A 369 21.45 -37.45 -14.08
C GLU A 369 21.70 -36.36 -15.14
N THR A 370 21.56 -36.67 -16.42
CA THR A 370 21.78 -35.74 -17.55
C THR A 370 20.59 -34.82 -17.82
N ILE A 371 19.43 -35.05 -17.19
CA ILE A 371 18.21 -34.26 -17.46
C ILE A 371 18.17 -33.01 -16.55
N PRO A 372 17.95 -31.81 -17.12
CA PRO A 372 17.76 -30.59 -16.34
C PRO A 372 16.62 -30.71 -15.33
N THR A 373 16.91 -30.34 -14.07
CA THR A 373 15.97 -30.47 -12.96
C THR A 373 15.87 -29.16 -12.20
N PHE A 374 14.64 -28.77 -11.88
CA PHE A 374 14.30 -27.52 -11.20
C PHE A 374 13.36 -27.78 -10.02
N GLU A 375 13.52 -27.00 -8.95
CA GLU A 375 12.69 -27.12 -7.76
C GLU A 375 11.41 -26.28 -7.88
N LEU A 376 10.30 -26.87 -7.42
CA LEU A 376 9.03 -26.19 -7.17
C LEU A 376 8.86 -26.03 -5.65
N ASN A 377 8.91 -24.78 -5.18
CA ASN A 377 8.92 -24.42 -3.77
C ASN A 377 7.65 -23.64 -3.36
N GLY A 378 6.47 -24.00 -3.91
CA GLY A 378 5.20 -23.34 -3.60
C GLY A 378 5.25 -21.82 -3.79
N PHE A 379 4.76 -21.06 -2.81
CA PHE A 379 4.70 -19.60 -2.80
C PHE A 379 5.84 -18.94 -2.01
N VAL A 380 6.94 -19.64 -1.76
CA VAL A 380 8.08 -19.12 -0.95
C VAL A 380 8.65 -17.82 -1.53
N ASP A 381 8.58 -17.64 -2.85
CA ASP A 381 9.14 -16.47 -3.53
C ASP A 381 8.29 -15.19 -3.38
N ASP A 382 6.97 -15.33 -3.26
CA ASP A 382 6.04 -14.21 -3.07
C ASP A 382 4.78 -14.66 -2.28
N PRO A 383 4.93 -14.93 -0.98
CA PRO A 383 3.83 -15.47 -0.18
C PRO A 383 2.74 -14.45 0.06
N ILE A 384 3.06 -13.15 0.08
CA ILE A 384 2.11 -12.08 0.37
C ILE A 384 1.12 -11.91 -0.79
N ALA A 385 1.59 -11.92 -2.04
CA ALA A 385 0.72 -11.85 -3.20
C ALA A 385 -0.25 -13.04 -3.26
N ALA A 386 0.26 -14.25 -2.99
CA ALA A 386 -0.56 -15.46 -2.92
C ALA A 386 -1.63 -15.36 -1.82
N ILE A 387 -1.25 -15.00 -0.60
CA ILE A 387 -2.17 -14.83 0.53
C ILE A 387 -3.26 -13.80 0.19
N HIS A 388 -2.88 -12.66 -0.38
CA HIS A 388 -3.83 -11.62 -0.77
C HIS A 388 -4.84 -12.14 -1.79
N CYS A 389 -4.37 -12.79 -2.85
CA CYS A 389 -5.24 -13.34 -3.90
C CYS A 389 -6.23 -14.38 -3.34
N TYR A 390 -5.75 -15.27 -2.47
CA TYR A 390 -6.60 -16.23 -1.79
C TYR A 390 -7.60 -15.55 -0.84
N PHE A 391 -7.20 -14.57 -0.04
CA PHE A 391 -8.11 -13.89 0.88
C PHE A 391 -9.17 -13.09 0.15
N GLU A 392 -8.82 -12.44 -0.96
CA GLU A 392 -9.78 -11.77 -1.82
C GLU A 392 -10.80 -12.76 -2.42
N HIS A 393 -10.30 -13.86 -3.00
CA HIS A 393 -11.13 -14.90 -3.59
C HIS A 393 -12.09 -15.54 -2.57
N TYR A 394 -11.61 -15.76 -1.33
CA TYR A 394 -12.42 -16.30 -0.24
C TYR A 394 -13.18 -15.23 0.56
N LYS A 395 -13.13 -13.94 0.17
CA LYS A 395 -13.78 -12.81 0.86
C LYS A 395 -13.42 -12.73 2.35
N ILE A 396 -12.13 -12.67 2.64
CA ILE A 396 -11.56 -12.59 3.99
C ILE A 396 -10.90 -11.21 4.17
N ASP A 397 -11.35 -10.45 5.16
CA ASP A 397 -10.69 -9.23 5.62
C ASP A 397 -9.66 -9.57 6.70
N ALA A 398 -8.39 -9.66 6.29
CA ALA A 398 -7.29 -10.05 7.16
C ALA A 398 -6.46 -8.89 7.69
N LEU A 399 -6.98 -7.65 7.66
CA LEU A 399 -6.21 -6.46 8.03
C LEU A 399 -5.53 -6.57 9.40
N ASP A 400 -6.21 -7.14 10.39
CA ASP A 400 -5.69 -7.33 11.75
C ASP A 400 -5.17 -8.75 12.02
N ALA A 401 -5.15 -9.63 11.02
CA ALA A 401 -4.81 -11.02 11.22
C ALA A 401 -3.31 -11.20 11.50
N ASP A 402 -2.98 -11.99 12.53
CA ASP A 402 -1.64 -12.55 12.69
C ASP A 402 -1.50 -13.74 11.72
N ILE A 403 -1.11 -13.47 10.48
CA ILE A 403 -1.08 -14.47 9.42
C ILE A 403 0.18 -15.34 9.59
N PRO A 404 0.06 -16.67 9.71
CA PRO A 404 1.22 -17.56 9.84
C PRO A 404 1.89 -17.76 8.46
N ILE A 405 2.57 -16.72 7.95
CA ILE A 405 3.13 -16.66 6.59
C ILE A 405 3.96 -17.91 6.27
N GLU A 406 4.81 -18.35 7.20
CA GLU A 406 5.63 -19.56 7.03
C GLU A 406 4.78 -20.80 6.70
N LEU A 407 3.65 -20.98 7.41
CA LEU A 407 2.71 -22.06 7.15
C LEU A 407 1.99 -21.88 5.81
N LEU A 408 1.64 -20.65 5.44
CA LEU A 408 0.84 -20.34 4.25
C LEU A 408 1.67 -20.17 2.97
N THR A 409 2.99 -20.39 3.03
CA THR A 409 3.84 -20.47 1.82
C THR A 409 3.56 -21.71 0.96
N HIS A 410 2.89 -22.72 1.51
CA HIS A 410 2.48 -23.91 0.76
C HIS A 410 1.04 -23.74 0.23
N PRO A 411 0.78 -24.04 -1.07
CA PRO A 411 -0.54 -23.88 -1.67
C PRO A 411 -1.66 -24.64 -0.95
N LEU A 412 -1.40 -25.87 -0.51
CA LEU A 412 -2.38 -26.70 0.18
C LEU A 412 -2.82 -26.08 1.52
N THR A 413 -1.88 -25.63 2.34
CA THR A 413 -2.16 -25.05 3.66
C THR A 413 -2.86 -23.70 3.53
N LEU A 414 -2.46 -22.84 2.57
CA LEU A 414 -3.14 -21.58 2.30
C LEU A 414 -4.60 -21.80 1.88
N ARG A 415 -4.83 -22.76 0.98
CA ARG A 415 -6.19 -23.12 0.56
C ARG A 415 -7.04 -23.60 1.74
N LEU A 416 -6.53 -24.53 2.54
CA LEU A 416 -7.25 -25.07 3.69
C LEU A 416 -7.53 -24.00 4.73
N TYR A 417 -6.59 -23.08 4.95
CA TYR A 417 -6.77 -21.92 5.81
C TYR A 417 -7.92 -21.02 5.34
N CYS A 418 -8.04 -20.80 4.03
CA CYS A 418 -9.13 -19.99 3.49
C CYS A 418 -10.48 -20.74 3.45
N GLU A 419 -10.49 -22.04 3.14
CA GLU A 419 -11.70 -22.88 3.19
C GLU A 419 -12.22 -23.11 4.62
N SER A 420 -11.32 -23.14 5.59
CA SER A 420 -11.72 -23.20 7.01
C SER A 420 -12.37 -21.89 7.43
N ALA A 421 -11.85 -20.74 6.96
CA ALA A 421 -12.40 -19.44 7.25
C ALA A 421 -13.74 -19.13 6.55
N ASN A 422 -13.84 -19.34 5.23
CA ASN A 422 -15.01 -18.90 4.46
C ASN A 422 -15.26 -19.73 3.20
N SER A 423 -15.55 -21.04 3.36
CA SER A 423 -15.75 -21.94 2.21
C SER A 423 -16.87 -21.52 1.25
N GLU A 424 -17.97 -20.94 1.74
CA GLU A 424 -19.12 -20.57 0.90
C GLU A 424 -18.99 -19.18 0.24
N ARG A 425 -18.14 -18.30 0.77
CA ARG A 425 -17.84 -16.97 0.20
C ARG A 425 -19.09 -16.09 -0.02
N ARG A 426 -20.14 -16.29 0.79
CA ARG A 426 -21.41 -15.55 0.65
C ARG A 426 -21.26 -14.07 1.04
N ARG A 427 -20.51 -13.79 2.09
CA ARG A 427 -20.20 -12.45 2.62
C ARG A 427 -18.72 -12.33 2.95
N VAL A 428 -18.24 -11.10 3.06
CA VAL A 428 -16.92 -10.82 3.64
C VAL A 428 -16.95 -11.18 5.12
N VAL A 429 -15.91 -11.87 5.59
CA VAL A 429 -15.71 -12.21 7.00
C VAL A 429 -14.40 -11.60 7.50
N GLY A 430 -14.35 -11.19 8.76
CA GLY A 430 -13.14 -10.64 9.36
C GLY A 430 -12.22 -11.70 9.98
N VAL A 431 -11.27 -11.23 10.77
CA VAL A 431 -10.30 -12.06 11.51
C VAL A 431 -10.94 -13.04 12.49
N GLU A 432 -12.22 -12.88 12.83
CA GLU A 432 -13.00 -13.83 13.65
C GLU A 432 -13.28 -15.17 12.96
N ALA A 433 -13.35 -15.17 11.62
CA ALA A 433 -13.62 -16.38 10.86
C ALA A 433 -12.32 -17.15 10.54
N LEU A 434 -11.18 -16.47 10.54
CA LEU A 434 -9.90 -17.11 10.35
C LEU A 434 -9.63 -18.15 11.44
N PRO A 435 -9.08 -19.33 11.11
CA PRO A 435 -8.58 -20.26 12.10
C PRO A 435 -7.51 -19.57 12.95
N ARG A 436 -7.87 -19.25 14.19
CA ARG A 436 -7.01 -18.50 15.10
C ARG A 436 -5.95 -19.37 15.76
N SER A 437 -6.30 -20.63 16.00
CA SER A 437 -5.36 -21.63 16.47
C SER A 437 -5.03 -22.61 15.36
N GLN A 438 -3.77 -23.07 15.37
CA GLN A 438 -3.31 -24.18 14.52
C GLN A 438 -4.20 -25.42 14.68
N VAL A 439 -4.72 -25.63 15.89
CA VAL A 439 -5.71 -26.66 16.24
C VAL A 439 -6.93 -26.62 15.32
N ALA A 440 -7.55 -25.46 15.12
CA ALA A 440 -8.74 -25.33 14.29
C ALA A 440 -8.49 -25.64 12.80
N ILE A 441 -7.29 -25.32 12.29
CA ILE A 441 -6.87 -25.66 10.92
C ILE A 441 -6.73 -27.18 10.79
N PHE A 442 -5.95 -27.78 11.70
CA PHE A 442 -5.60 -29.19 11.60
C PHE A 442 -6.80 -30.10 11.86
N GLU A 443 -7.70 -29.77 12.77
CA GLU A 443 -8.95 -30.54 12.97
C GLU A 443 -9.75 -30.66 11.67
N LYS A 444 -10.05 -29.53 11.02
CA LYS A 444 -10.82 -29.53 9.76
C LYS A 444 -10.06 -30.23 8.63
N TYR A 445 -8.73 -30.13 8.63
CA TYR A 445 -7.88 -30.83 7.66
C TYR A 445 -7.91 -32.35 7.86
N PHE A 446 -7.65 -32.82 9.08
CA PHE A 446 -7.66 -34.24 9.40
C PHE A 446 -9.04 -34.84 9.15
N GLU A 447 -10.13 -34.17 9.56
CA GLU A 447 -11.50 -34.61 9.30
C GLU A 447 -11.75 -34.81 7.79
N LYS A 448 -11.49 -33.79 6.96
CA LYS A 448 -11.66 -33.90 5.50
C LYS A 448 -10.77 -34.95 4.85
N ALA A 449 -9.51 -35.06 5.28
CA ALA A 449 -8.56 -36.00 4.72
C ALA A 449 -8.95 -37.44 5.07
N ILE A 450 -9.38 -37.68 6.32
CA ILE A 450 -9.86 -38.99 6.76
C ILE A 450 -11.15 -39.36 6.02
N ASP A 451 -12.12 -38.45 5.92
CA ASP A 451 -13.37 -38.66 5.16
C ASP A 451 -13.07 -39.08 3.71
N HIS A 452 -12.13 -38.40 3.05
CA HIS A 452 -11.75 -38.72 1.68
C HIS A 452 -11.07 -40.09 1.55
N ILE A 453 -10.16 -40.45 2.48
CA ILE A 453 -9.52 -41.77 2.51
C ILE A 453 -10.56 -42.88 2.73
N VAL A 454 -11.54 -42.63 3.60
CA VAL A 454 -12.65 -43.56 3.86
C VAL A 454 -13.52 -43.73 2.61
N ASP A 455 -13.91 -42.64 1.96
CA ASP A 455 -14.74 -42.64 0.73
C ASP A 455 -14.06 -43.36 -0.45
N LEU A 456 -12.74 -43.22 -0.57
CA LEU A 456 -11.95 -43.87 -1.61
C LEU A 456 -11.53 -45.31 -1.27
N SER A 457 -11.80 -45.78 -0.05
CA SER A 457 -11.37 -47.10 0.37
C SER A 457 -12.08 -48.20 -0.45
N PRO A 458 -11.33 -49.17 -1.03
CA PRO A 458 -11.92 -50.23 -1.84
C PRO A 458 -12.89 -51.08 -1.00
N SER A 459 -13.99 -51.56 -1.58
CA SER A 459 -15.02 -52.32 -0.82
C SER A 459 -14.49 -53.60 -0.16
N ASN A 460 -13.38 -54.16 -0.64
CA ASN A 460 -12.70 -55.34 -0.07
C ASN A 460 -11.63 -54.99 1.00
N GLN A 461 -11.33 -53.71 1.20
CA GLN A 461 -10.38 -53.15 2.17
C GLN A 461 -10.95 -51.87 2.79
N ARG A 462 -12.21 -51.93 3.24
CA ARG A 462 -12.91 -50.76 3.78
C ARG A 462 -12.19 -50.25 5.03
N LEU A 463 -11.87 -48.95 5.03
CA LEU A 463 -11.27 -48.24 6.15
C LEU A 463 -12.37 -47.50 6.92
N TYR A 464 -12.23 -47.42 8.24
CA TYR A 464 -13.10 -46.60 9.08
C TYR A 464 -12.33 -45.42 9.67
N HIS A 465 -13.06 -44.37 10.03
CA HIS A 465 -12.48 -43.16 10.60
C HIS A 465 -11.64 -43.45 11.87
N GLU A 466 -12.12 -44.36 12.72
CA GLU A 466 -11.43 -44.78 13.95
C GLU A 466 -10.08 -45.46 13.67
N ASP A 467 -10.00 -46.30 12.64
CA ASP A 467 -8.77 -47.03 12.30
C ASP A 467 -7.63 -46.10 11.87
N ILE A 468 -7.99 -45.07 11.11
CA ILE A 468 -7.04 -44.08 10.59
C ILE A 468 -6.55 -43.20 11.75
N GLU A 469 -7.49 -42.76 12.58
CA GLU A 469 -7.22 -41.93 13.75
C GLU A 469 -6.31 -42.65 14.77
N ASP A 470 -6.60 -43.92 15.09
CA ASP A 470 -5.77 -44.73 15.98
C ASP A 470 -4.36 -44.97 15.40
N THR A 471 -4.24 -45.16 14.09
CA THR A 471 -2.94 -45.29 13.42
C THR A 471 -2.11 -44.01 13.57
N LEU A 472 -2.72 -42.84 13.35
CA LEU A 472 -2.05 -41.55 13.47
C LEU A 472 -1.61 -41.25 14.92
N LEU A 473 -2.42 -41.61 15.91
CA LEU A 473 -2.09 -41.42 17.31
C LEU A 473 -0.98 -42.35 17.80
N LYS A 474 -0.95 -43.61 17.35
CA LYS A 474 0.18 -44.51 17.63
C LYS A 474 1.49 -44.01 17.00
N ILE A 475 1.42 -43.44 15.80
CA ILE A 475 2.58 -42.77 15.19
C ILE A 475 3.03 -41.60 16.07
N ALA A 476 2.11 -40.75 16.51
CA ALA A 476 2.41 -39.62 17.39
C ALA A 476 3.02 -40.04 18.75
N GLU A 477 2.51 -41.13 19.34
CA GLU A 477 3.05 -41.72 20.57
C GLU A 477 4.54 -42.09 20.42
N VAL A 478 4.89 -42.76 19.31
CA VAL A 478 6.27 -43.18 19.03
C VAL A 478 7.17 -41.97 18.83
N LEU A 479 6.75 -40.99 18.01
CA LEU A 479 7.51 -39.76 17.79
C LEU A 479 7.78 -39.01 19.10
N TRP A 480 6.77 -38.92 19.97
CA TRP A 480 6.90 -38.25 21.26
C TRP A 480 7.83 -38.99 22.24
N THR A 481 7.66 -40.32 22.36
CA THR A 481 8.36 -41.13 23.36
C THR A 481 9.84 -41.28 23.04
N GLU A 482 10.16 -41.50 21.75
CA GLU A 482 11.53 -41.66 21.27
C GLU A 482 12.22 -40.32 20.98
N ASN A 483 11.49 -39.20 21.08
CA ASN A 483 11.96 -37.86 20.74
C ASN A 483 12.47 -37.73 19.29
N TYR A 484 11.74 -38.35 18.36
CA TYR A 484 12.03 -38.30 16.93
C TYR A 484 11.03 -37.43 16.18
N ARG A 485 11.46 -36.89 15.04
CA ARG A 485 10.60 -36.19 14.08
C ARG A 485 10.07 -37.11 12.98
N THR A 486 10.72 -38.24 12.79
CA THR A 486 10.43 -39.25 11.77
C THR A 486 10.63 -40.65 12.37
N LEU A 487 10.03 -41.67 11.76
CA LEU A 487 10.17 -43.08 12.12
C LEU A 487 10.52 -43.93 10.90
N ASP A 488 11.12 -45.11 11.09
CA ASP A 488 11.41 -46.02 9.97
C ASP A 488 10.10 -46.46 9.27
N PHE A 489 10.11 -46.52 7.94
CA PHE A 489 8.92 -46.88 7.15
C PHE A 489 8.38 -48.28 7.51
N ASN A 490 9.25 -49.24 7.86
CA ASN A 490 8.79 -50.56 8.28
C ASN A 490 8.13 -50.51 9.67
N GLN A 491 8.62 -49.63 10.55
CA GLN A 491 8.00 -49.39 11.85
C GLN A 491 6.61 -48.76 11.68
N ALA A 492 6.46 -47.77 10.81
CA ALA A 492 5.16 -47.15 10.51
C ALA A 492 4.18 -48.16 9.88
N ARG A 493 4.68 -49.00 8.97
CA ARG A 493 3.90 -50.10 8.39
C ARG A 493 3.47 -51.10 9.46
N SER A 494 4.34 -51.43 10.41
CA SER A 494 4.01 -52.31 11.53
C SER A 494 2.87 -51.72 12.36
N ILE A 495 2.98 -50.43 12.74
CA ILE A 495 1.94 -49.70 13.47
C ILE A 495 0.60 -49.75 12.74
N ALA A 496 0.59 -49.46 11.43
CA ALA A 496 -0.63 -49.50 10.63
C ALA A 496 -1.21 -50.92 10.51
N ASN A 497 -0.37 -51.96 10.39
CA ASN A 497 -0.82 -53.36 10.32
C ASN A 497 -1.43 -53.88 11.63
N GLU A 498 -1.15 -53.25 12.77
CA GLU A 498 -1.81 -53.59 14.03
C GLU A 498 -3.28 -53.16 14.05
N VAL A 499 -3.65 -52.17 13.22
CA VAL A 499 -4.99 -51.59 13.18
C VAL A 499 -5.75 -52.10 11.96
N VAL A 500 -5.14 -52.08 10.78
CA VAL A 500 -5.78 -52.45 9.51
C VAL A 500 -5.08 -53.61 8.81
N ARG A 501 -5.82 -54.39 8.00
CA ARG A 501 -5.30 -55.57 7.28
C ARG A 501 -4.20 -55.25 6.25
N SER A 502 -4.19 -54.05 5.69
CA SER A 502 -3.23 -53.60 4.67
C SER A 502 -2.63 -52.25 5.05
N GLY A 503 -1.77 -52.25 6.08
CA GLY A 503 -1.15 -51.02 6.61
C GLY A 503 -0.36 -50.24 5.56
N SER A 504 0.25 -50.91 4.58
CA SER A 504 0.93 -50.23 3.46
C SER A 504 -0.02 -49.43 2.57
N SER A 505 -1.26 -49.88 2.40
CA SER A 505 -2.27 -49.15 1.62
C SER A 505 -2.74 -47.90 2.36
N LEU A 506 -2.92 -48.02 3.68
CA LEU A 506 -3.27 -46.89 4.53
C LEU A 506 -2.16 -45.84 4.56
N ILE A 507 -0.90 -46.23 4.76
CA ILE A 507 0.24 -45.30 4.75
C ILE A 507 0.34 -44.56 3.40
N LYS A 508 0.17 -45.26 2.27
CA LYS A 508 0.13 -44.61 0.95
C LYS A 508 -1.03 -43.62 0.80
N SER A 509 -2.20 -43.94 1.37
CA SER A 509 -3.37 -43.04 1.35
C SER A 509 -3.13 -41.79 2.21
N LEU A 510 -2.47 -41.94 3.36
CA LEU A 510 -2.02 -40.81 4.19
C LEU A 510 -0.95 -39.96 3.49
N GLU A 511 -0.07 -40.58 2.69
CA GLU A 511 0.90 -39.88 1.83
C GLU A 511 0.25 -39.17 0.63
N SER A 512 -0.87 -39.68 0.10
CA SER A 512 -1.60 -39.04 -1.01
C SER A 512 -2.42 -37.84 -0.54
N GLU A 513 -2.93 -37.88 0.69
CA GLU A 513 -3.58 -36.73 1.33
C GLU A 513 -2.59 -35.71 1.88
N GLY A 514 -1.29 -36.02 1.91
CA GLY A 514 -0.27 -35.11 2.45
C GLY A 514 -0.31 -35.00 3.97
N ILE A 515 -0.79 -36.03 4.67
CA ILE A 515 -0.70 -36.13 6.14
C ILE A 515 0.70 -36.59 6.56
N LEU A 516 1.23 -37.60 5.85
CA LEU A 516 2.56 -38.14 6.07
C LEU A 516 3.46 -37.92 4.84
N LEU A 517 4.74 -37.69 5.08
CA LEU A 517 5.77 -37.61 4.05
C LEU A 517 6.82 -38.68 4.29
N LYS A 518 7.30 -39.25 3.18
CA LYS A 518 8.40 -40.20 3.17
C LYS A 518 9.72 -39.46 2.99
N TYR A 519 10.62 -39.65 3.93
CA TYR A 519 11.95 -39.05 3.94
C TYR A 519 13.00 -40.12 3.66
N ARG A 520 14.16 -39.70 3.12
CA ARG A 520 15.33 -40.57 2.99
C ARG A 520 16.34 -40.19 4.06
N SER A 521 16.67 -41.12 4.95
CA SER A 521 17.65 -40.89 6.01
C SER A 521 19.06 -40.76 5.44
N GLN A 522 19.99 -40.20 6.21
CA GLN A 522 21.41 -40.11 5.83
C GLN A 522 22.04 -41.48 5.54
N ASN A 523 21.48 -42.56 6.11
CA ASN A 523 21.92 -43.94 5.91
C ASN A 523 21.21 -44.65 4.73
N GLY A 524 20.35 -43.94 4.00
CA GLY A 524 19.63 -44.47 2.83
C GLY A 524 18.35 -45.25 3.15
N ASN A 525 17.97 -45.37 4.42
CA ASN A 525 16.69 -45.97 4.83
C ASN A 525 15.53 -45.02 4.56
N HIS A 526 14.34 -45.59 4.37
CA HIS A 526 13.11 -44.82 4.23
C HIS A 526 12.52 -44.53 5.60
N GLU A 527 12.37 -43.26 5.91
CA GLU A 527 11.68 -42.78 7.10
C GLU A 527 10.34 -42.16 6.70
N ILE A 528 9.44 -42.00 7.65
CA ILE A 528 8.15 -41.34 7.47
C ILE A 528 7.87 -40.44 8.66
N GLY A 529 7.22 -39.31 8.44
CA GLY A 529 6.81 -38.39 9.50
C GLY A 529 5.64 -37.53 9.03
N PHE A 530 5.06 -36.74 9.91
CA PHE A 530 4.05 -35.77 9.51
C PHE A 530 4.64 -34.74 8.54
N SER A 531 3.79 -34.19 7.67
CA SER A 531 4.20 -33.19 6.68
C SER A 531 4.73 -31.90 7.31
N TYR A 532 4.28 -31.58 8.52
CA TYR A 532 4.68 -30.39 9.27
C TYR A 532 4.88 -30.71 10.75
N ASP A 533 5.87 -30.08 11.38
CA ASP A 533 6.11 -30.17 12.83
C ASP A 533 4.87 -29.73 13.62
N LEU A 534 4.14 -28.72 13.14
CA LEU A 534 2.88 -28.26 13.72
C LEU A 534 1.78 -29.33 13.70
N MET A 535 1.73 -30.14 12.62
CA MET A 535 0.78 -31.24 12.48
C MET A 535 1.15 -32.41 13.40
N ALA A 536 2.46 -32.70 13.51
CA ALA A 536 2.97 -33.64 14.50
C ALA A 536 2.63 -33.19 15.93
N GLY A 537 2.87 -31.91 16.25
CA GLY A 537 2.56 -31.30 17.53
C GLY A 537 1.08 -31.39 17.90
N PHE A 538 0.20 -31.19 16.92
CA PHE A 538 -1.25 -31.37 17.06
C PHE A 538 -1.61 -32.81 17.46
N LYS A 539 -1.16 -33.82 16.70
CA LYS A 539 -1.47 -35.24 16.98
C LYS A 539 -0.80 -35.75 18.25
N ILE A 540 0.40 -35.25 18.59
CA ILE A 540 1.06 -35.55 19.86
C ILE A 540 0.27 -34.96 21.03
N ALA A 541 -0.19 -33.71 20.93
CA ALA A 541 -1.03 -33.10 21.95
C ALA A 541 -2.34 -33.88 22.14
N GLU A 542 -2.96 -34.33 21.05
CA GLU A 542 -4.15 -35.19 21.06
C GLU A 542 -3.89 -36.52 21.77
N TYR A 543 -2.76 -37.18 21.46
CA TYR A 543 -2.30 -38.39 22.15
C TYR A 543 -2.12 -38.17 23.65
N LEU A 544 -1.42 -37.10 24.05
CA LEU A 544 -1.17 -36.77 25.46
C LEU A 544 -2.46 -36.51 26.25
N LEU A 545 -3.47 -35.90 25.61
CA LEU A 545 -4.75 -35.56 26.24
C LEU A 545 -5.70 -36.77 26.39
N LYS A 546 -5.50 -37.86 25.64
CA LYS A 546 -6.27 -39.11 25.82
C LYS A 546 -5.93 -39.86 27.12
N GLY A 547 -4.76 -39.61 27.72
CA GLY A 547 -4.32 -40.20 28.99
C GLY A 547 -4.65 -39.37 30.25
N ASP A 548 -4.02 -39.69 31.38
CA ASP A 548 -4.06 -38.84 32.60
C ASP A 548 -3.10 -37.63 32.46
N PHE A 549 -3.48 -36.71 31.57
CA PHE A 549 -2.65 -35.56 31.21
C PHE A 549 -2.32 -34.66 32.41
N ASN A 550 -3.28 -34.42 33.31
CA ASN A 550 -3.11 -33.51 34.45
C ASN A 550 -2.03 -33.98 35.44
N SER A 551 -1.91 -35.29 35.64
CA SER A 551 -0.80 -35.89 36.40
C SER A 551 0.51 -35.81 35.62
N TRP A 552 0.45 -36.18 34.33
CA TRP A 552 1.61 -36.22 33.44
C TRP A 552 2.32 -34.86 33.32
N ILE A 553 1.57 -33.78 33.09
CA ILE A 553 2.14 -32.44 32.86
C ILE A 553 2.90 -31.91 34.07
N ARG A 554 2.42 -32.20 35.29
CA ARG A 554 3.09 -31.81 36.55
C ARG A 554 4.47 -32.44 36.71
N GLN A 555 4.66 -33.63 36.15
CA GLN A 555 5.92 -34.38 36.22
C GLN A 555 6.82 -34.12 35.00
N ASN A 556 6.25 -33.75 33.86
CA ASN A 556 6.94 -33.71 32.56
C ASN A 556 6.96 -32.32 31.90
N ILE A 557 6.70 -31.24 32.64
CA ILE A 557 6.68 -29.87 32.09
C ILE A 557 7.96 -29.50 31.33
N HIS A 558 9.12 -30.00 31.78
CA HIS A 558 10.42 -29.79 31.13
C HIS A 558 10.47 -30.34 29.70
N LYS A 559 9.68 -31.38 29.37
CA LYS A 559 9.64 -31.96 28.01
C LYS A 559 8.99 -31.03 26.99
N ILE A 560 8.08 -30.16 27.43
CA ILE A 560 7.41 -29.17 26.56
C ILE A 560 8.02 -27.77 26.67
N GLN A 561 9.15 -27.64 27.36
CA GLN A 561 9.89 -26.38 27.45
C GLN A 561 10.83 -26.27 26.25
N TYR A 562 10.51 -25.49 25.22
CA TYR A 562 11.40 -25.35 24.07
C TYR A 562 12.79 -24.77 24.42
N GLY A 563 13.85 -25.30 23.80
CA GLY A 563 15.22 -24.77 23.89
C GLY A 563 16.07 -25.24 25.08
N GLN A 564 15.70 -26.32 25.78
CA GLN A 564 16.47 -26.91 26.88
C GLN A 564 17.04 -28.29 26.52
N LEU A 565 18.04 -28.75 27.28
CA LEU A 565 18.78 -30.00 27.01
C LEU A 565 17.90 -31.28 27.10
N HIS A 566 16.74 -31.19 27.77
CA HIS A 566 15.81 -32.30 28.02
C HIS A 566 14.44 -32.11 27.34
N SER A 567 14.34 -31.16 26.41
CA SER A 567 13.12 -30.85 25.69
C SER A 567 12.86 -31.85 24.58
N ASN A 568 11.59 -32.11 24.30
CA ASN A 568 11.23 -32.78 23.06
C ASN A 568 11.53 -31.86 21.85
N THR A 569 11.92 -32.45 20.73
CA THR A 569 12.24 -31.74 19.48
C THR A 569 11.03 -31.02 18.85
N LEU A 570 9.81 -31.37 19.27
CA LEU A 570 8.52 -30.78 18.90
C LEU A 570 7.86 -30.03 20.09
N ALA A 571 8.62 -29.70 21.13
CA ALA A 571 8.11 -29.10 22.36
C ALA A 571 7.28 -27.82 22.14
N TYR A 572 7.72 -26.96 21.21
CA TYR A 572 7.03 -25.72 20.87
C TYR A 572 5.66 -25.98 20.25
N ASP A 573 5.62 -26.87 19.25
CA ASP A 573 4.42 -27.24 18.48
C ASP A 573 3.39 -27.94 19.37
N VAL A 574 3.86 -28.83 20.25
CA VAL A 574 3.05 -29.54 21.24
C VAL A 574 2.49 -28.56 22.27
N PHE A 575 3.29 -27.63 22.82
CA PHE A 575 2.81 -26.64 23.79
C PHE A 575 1.66 -25.79 23.22
N ASN A 576 1.84 -25.25 22.01
CA ASN A 576 0.81 -24.44 21.37
C ASN A 576 -0.46 -25.25 21.08
N SER A 577 -0.32 -26.49 20.62
CA SER A 577 -1.46 -27.39 20.37
C SER A 577 -2.20 -27.76 21.66
N LEU A 578 -1.48 -27.97 22.77
CA LEU A 578 -2.07 -28.25 24.08
C LEU A 578 -2.90 -27.07 24.59
N VAL A 579 -2.47 -25.83 24.39
CA VAL A 579 -3.26 -24.65 24.84
C VAL A 579 -4.66 -24.66 24.21
N GLY A 580 -4.78 -25.02 22.92
CA GLY A 580 -6.07 -25.01 22.21
C GLY A 580 -6.87 -26.29 22.26
N LEU A 581 -6.23 -27.45 22.40
CA LEU A 581 -6.95 -28.72 22.57
C LEU A 581 -7.43 -28.92 24.01
N TYR A 582 -6.70 -28.44 25.02
CA TYR A 582 -7.03 -28.70 26.42
C TYR A 582 -8.46 -28.29 26.81
N PRO A 583 -8.99 -27.10 26.42
CA PRO A 583 -10.36 -26.72 26.73
C PRO A 583 -11.45 -27.60 26.10
N LYS A 584 -11.12 -28.35 25.04
CA LYS A 584 -12.02 -29.30 24.39
C LYS A 584 -12.10 -30.63 25.14
N TYR A 585 -10.97 -31.12 25.64
CA TYR A 585 -10.89 -32.35 26.45
C TYR A 585 -11.38 -32.13 27.88
N TYR A 586 -11.06 -30.98 28.46
CA TYR A 586 -11.45 -30.60 29.81
C TYR A 586 -12.42 -29.44 29.76
N VAL A 587 -13.71 -29.76 29.61
CA VAL A 587 -14.81 -28.81 29.44
C VAL A 587 -14.67 -27.60 30.37
N ARG A 588 -14.54 -26.41 29.75
CA ARG A 588 -14.42 -25.09 30.41
C ARG A 588 -13.22 -24.91 31.33
N LYS A 589 -12.16 -25.71 31.19
CA LYS A 589 -10.86 -25.49 31.86
C LYS A 589 -9.81 -25.11 30.82
N HIS A 590 -8.79 -24.38 31.25
CA HIS A 590 -7.70 -23.97 30.36
C HIS A 590 -6.35 -24.44 30.90
N LEU A 591 -5.40 -24.71 30.00
CA LEU A 591 -4.09 -25.27 30.37
C LEU A 591 -3.36 -24.41 31.41
N TRP A 592 -3.50 -23.08 31.32
CA TRP A 592 -2.86 -22.14 32.25
C TRP A 592 -3.18 -22.41 33.73
N GLN A 593 -4.33 -23.02 34.03
CA GLN A 593 -4.76 -23.34 35.40
C GLN A 593 -3.90 -24.43 36.06
N LEU A 594 -3.13 -25.18 35.27
CA LEU A 594 -2.20 -26.22 35.75
C LEU A 594 -0.76 -25.73 35.80
N LEU A 595 -0.48 -24.53 35.31
CA LEU A 595 0.86 -24.01 35.09
C LEU A 595 1.18 -22.90 36.11
N GLU A 596 2.47 -22.70 36.36
CA GLU A 596 2.99 -21.65 37.23
C GLU A 596 4.08 -20.83 36.52
N GLY A 597 4.37 -19.64 37.03
CA GLY A 597 5.41 -18.73 36.50
C GLY A 597 5.26 -18.43 35.01
N ASP A 598 6.39 -18.43 34.29
CA ASP A 598 6.48 -18.12 32.86
C ASP A 598 5.55 -18.97 31.98
N PHE A 599 5.32 -20.24 32.32
CA PHE A 599 4.46 -21.12 31.52
C PHE A 599 3.00 -20.70 31.60
N LYS A 600 2.54 -20.25 32.78
CA LYS A 600 1.20 -19.72 32.95
C LYS A 600 1.00 -18.45 32.13
N GLU A 601 1.98 -17.53 32.17
CA GLU A 601 1.93 -16.30 31.37
C GLU A 601 1.88 -16.59 29.87
N ARG A 602 2.73 -17.51 29.38
CA ARG A 602 2.72 -17.92 27.97
C ARG A 602 1.40 -18.54 27.57
N ALA A 603 0.86 -19.45 28.37
CA ALA A 603 -0.43 -20.07 28.09
C ALA A 603 -1.57 -19.03 28.08
N LEU A 604 -1.59 -18.09 29.03
CA LEU A 604 -2.55 -16.99 29.05
C LEU A 604 -2.46 -16.11 27.80
N LEU A 605 -1.26 -15.70 27.38
CA LEU A 605 -1.08 -14.92 26.15
C LEU A 605 -1.60 -15.65 24.91
N GLN A 606 -1.37 -16.96 24.82
CA GLN A 606 -1.85 -17.79 23.71
C GLN A 606 -3.38 -17.95 23.70
N THR A 607 -4.07 -17.78 24.83
CA THR A 607 -5.56 -17.82 24.84
C THR A 607 -6.21 -16.76 23.96
N THR A 608 -5.49 -15.68 23.59
CA THR A 608 -5.98 -14.68 22.64
C THR A 608 -6.19 -15.22 21.22
N GLN A 609 -5.53 -16.35 20.89
CA GLN A 609 -5.61 -17.04 19.60
C GLN A 609 -6.59 -18.23 19.65
N GLU A 610 -7.34 -18.41 20.73
CA GLU A 610 -8.29 -19.51 20.87
C GLU A 610 -9.67 -19.18 20.28
N GLN A 611 -10.47 -20.24 20.06
CA GLN A 611 -11.85 -20.06 19.64
C GLN A 611 -12.65 -19.33 20.73
N ALA A 612 -13.36 -18.26 20.35
CA ALA A 612 -14.14 -17.42 21.28
C ALA A 612 -15.07 -18.23 22.21
N ALA A 613 -15.68 -19.29 21.68
CA ALA A 613 -16.60 -20.15 22.43
C ALA A 613 -15.95 -20.98 23.55
N LEU A 614 -14.62 -21.17 23.51
CA LEU A 614 -13.88 -21.95 24.49
C LEU A 614 -13.36 -21.07 25.65
N ILE A 615 -13.18 -19.77 25.42
CA ILE A 615 -12.64 -18.84 26.42
C ILE A 615 -13.70 -18.57 27.50
N ASN A 616 -13.35 -18.90 28.74
CA ASN A 616 -14.24 -18.77 29.89
C ASN A 616 -14.02 -17.43 30.65
N ARG A 617 -14.99 -17.05 31.49
CA ARG A 617 -14.93 -15.83 32.29
C ARG A 617 -13.70 -15.76 33.21
N GLU A 618 -13.32 -16.88 33.83
CA GLU A 618 -12.16 -16.97 34.73
C GLU A 618 -10.85 -16.63 34.00
N THR A 619 -10.72 -17.05 32.74
CA THR A 619 -9.55 -16.77 31.90
C THR A 619 -9.48 -15.29 31.53
N ILE A 620 -10.63 -14.67 31.22
CA ILE A 620 -10.70 -13.24 30.94
C ILE A 620 -10.29 -12.43 32.18
N GLU A 621 -10.80 -12.80 33.36
CA GLU A 621 -10.49 -12.14 34.63
C GLU A 621 -9.00 -12.31 35.03
N GLU A 622 -8.44 -13.51 34.87
CA GLU A 622 -7.01 -13.74 35.16
C GLU A 622 -6.10 -13.04 34.14
N PHE A 623 -6.47 -13.03 32.85
CA PHE A 623 -5.75 -12.26 31.83
C PHE A 623 -5.76 -10.76 32.17
N GLN A 624 -6.92 -10.21 32.53
CA GLN A 624 -7.06 -8.81 32.93
C GLN A 624 -6.21 -8.51 34.17
N LYS A 625 -6.19 -9.41 35.15
CA LYS A 625 -5.36 -9.26 36.35
C LYS A 625 -3.87 -9.14 36.00
N TYR A 626 -3.34 -10.03 35.15
CA TYR A 626 -1.94 -9.95 34.71
C TYR A 626 -1.66 -8.68 33.89
N LEU A 627 -2.61 -8.28 33.03
CA LEU A 627 -2.54 -7.03 32.28
C LEU A 627 -2.45 -5.79 33.18
N LEU A 628 -3.09 -5.83 34.36
CA LEU A 628 -3.10 -4.74 35.35
C LEU A 628 -1.97 -4.82 36.38
N SER A 629 -1.22 -5.94 36.46
CA SER A 629 -0.21 -6.16 37.50
C SER A 629 1.21 -6.40 37.00
N SER A 630 1.42 -6.69 35.72
CA SER A 630 2.75 -7.01 35.15
C SER A 630 3.02 -6.24 33.86
N GLU A 631 3.99 -5.32 33.89
CA GLU A 631 4.38 -4.52 32.72
C GLU A 631 4.90 -5.39 31.57
N GLN A 632 5.64 -6.46 31.89
CA GLN A 632 6.18 -7.39 30.90
C GLN A 632 5.07 -8.19 30.21
N PHE A 633 4.05 -8.62 30.97
CA PHE A 633 2.88 -9.29 30.40
C PHE A 633 2.07 -8.31 29.55
N ALA A 634 1.80 -7.11 30.07
CA ALA A 634 1.03 -6.08 29.36
C ALA A 634 1.63 -5.75 27.99
N SER A 635 2.95 -5.54 27.92
CA SER A 635 3.66 -5.27 26.67
C SER A 635 3.45 -6.36 25.61
N LYS A 636 3.52 -7.65 25.99
CA LYS A 636 3.25 -8.77 25.09
C LYS A 636 1.76 -8.91 24.75
N ALA A 637 0.90 -8.65 25.73
CA ALA A 637 -0.54 -8.71 25.57
C ALA A 637 -1.05 -7.67 24.57
N PHE A 638 -0.57 -6.42 24.60
CA PHE A 638 -0.98 -5.37 23.67
C PHE A 638 -0.71 -5.74 22.21
N THR A 639 0.44 -6.35 21.92
CA THR A 639 0.75 -6.88 20.58
C THR A 639 -0.29 -7.92 20.14
N LYS A 640 -0.70 -8.83 21.03
CA LYS A 640 -1.72 -9.83 20.72
C LYS A 640 -3.13 -9.24 20.64
N LEU A 641 -3.49 -8.31 21.50
CA LEU A 641 -4.79 -7.63 21.48
C LEU A 641 -4.99 -6.76 20.24
N LYS A 642 -3.91 -6.22 19.65
CA LYS A 642 -3.97 -5.55 18.34
C LYS A 642 -4.59 -6.46 17.27
N THR A 643 -4.23 -7.75 17.29
CA THR A 643 -4.69 -8.74 16.30
C THR A 643 -6.16 -9.13 16.46
N THR A 644 -6.73 -8.88 17.64
CA THR A 644 -8.12 -9.21 17.96
C THR A 644 -9.03 -7.99 18.08
N ARG A 645 -8.52 -6.76 17.85
CA ARG A 645 -9.25 -5.50 18.10
C ARG A 645 -10.58 -5.37 17.33
N SER A 646 -10.67 -5.93 16.13
CA SER A 646 -11.88 -5.90 15.28
C SER A 646 -12.65 -7.22 15.24
N ALA A 647 -12.22 -8.19 16.05
CA ALA A 647 -12.78 -9.54 16.06
C ALA A 647 -14.23 -9.54 16.57
N TYR A 648 -15.19 -9.81 15.67
CA TYR A 648 -16.59 -9.83 16.06
C TYR A 648 -16.87 -10.90 17.15
N ALA A 649 -17.48 -10.47 18.25
CA ALA A 649 -17.87 -11.30 19.40
C ALA A 649 -16.71 -12.08 20.09
N HIS A 650 -15.47 -11.63 19.94
CA HIS A 650 -14.33 -12.22 20.65
C HIS A 650 -14.16 -11.63 22.06
N PRO A 651 -13.87 -12.43 23.11
CA PRO A 651 -13.75 -11.92 24.48
C PRO A 651 -12.58 -10.97 24.74
N PHE A 652 -11.57 -10.97 23.86
CA PHE A 652 -10.40 -10.10 23.90
C PHE A 652 -10.41 -9.07 22.76
N ASP A 653 -11.57 -8.51 22.44
CA ASP A 653 -11.73 -7.45 21.43
C ASP A 653 -11.30 -6.06 21.96
N ALA A 654 -11.53 -5.01 21.17
CA ALA A 654 -11.27 -3.64 21.60
C ALA A 654 -12.12 -3.21 22.81
N SER A 655 -13.31 -3.79 23.00
CA SER A 655 -14.17 -3.52 24.16
C SER A 655 -13.54 -4.04 25.46
N PHE A 656 -12.91 -5.22 25.42
CA PHE A 656 -12.11 -5.74 26.53
C PHE A 656 -10.93 -4.82 26.86
N LEU A 657 -10.19 -4.37 25.83
CA LEU A 657 -9.06 -3.47 26.02
C LEU A 657 -9.52 -2.14 26.64
N ASP A 658 -10.60 -1.54 26.14
CA ASP A 658 -11.17 -0.31 26.68
C ASP A 658 -11.50 -0.45 28.17
N LYS A 659 -12.21 -1.51 28.55
CA LYS A 659 -12.51 -1.80 29.96
C LYS A 659 -11.25 -1.95 30.81
N ALA A 660 -10.22 -2.62 30.28
CA ALA A 660 -8.95 -2.81 30.99
C ALA A 660 -8.18 -1.49 31.16
N LEU A 661 -8.10 -0.66 30.12
CA LEU A 661 -7.39 0.62 30.16
C LEU A 661 -8.10 1.66 31.04
N ARG A 662 -9.44 1.68 31.07
CA ARG A 662 -10.22 2.50 32.03
C ARG A 662 -9.95 2.14 33.47
N ALA A 663 -9.76 0.85 33.77
CA ALA A 663 -9.42 0.38 35.11
C ALA A 663 -7.99 0.77 35.56
N MET A 664 -7.11 1.17 34.63
CA MET A 664 -5.76 1.65 34.96
C MET A 664 -5.81 3.11 35.41
N GLY A 665 -5.13 3.45 36.51
CA GLY A 665 -4.82 4.84 36.83
C GLY A 665 -3.81 5.43 35.82
N ASN A 666 -3.88 6.75 35.60
CA ASN A 666 -3.07 7.47 34.60
C ASN A 666 -1.57 7.11 34.67
N THR A 667 -1.00 7.06 35.87
CA THR A 667 0.42 6.70 36.08
C THR A 667 0.74 5.31 35.51
N TYR A 668 -0.07 4.30 35.84
CA TYR A 668 0.19 2.93 35.39
C TYR A 668 -0.09 2.78 33.90
N ARG A 669 -1.15 3.43 33.39
CA ARG A 669 -1.50 3.46 31.97
C ARG A 669 -0.36 4.07 31.14
N ASP A 670 0.25 5.15 31.60
CA ASP A 670 1.37 5.77 30.90
C ASP A 670 2.65 4.91 30.91
N LEU A 671 2.96 4.28 32.05
CA LEU A 671 4.14 3.41 32.18
C LEU A 671 4.03 2.10 31.37
N THR A 672 2.80 1.68 31.06
CA THR A 672 2.54 0.43 30.32
C THR A 672 2.08 0.71 28.89
N TRP A 673 0.84 1.18 28.71
CA TRP A 673 0.20 1.39 27.41
C TRP A 673 0.84 2.54 26.62
N SER A 674 0.94 3.76 27.18
CA SER A 674 1.51 4.90 26.44
C SER A 674 3.00 4.68 26.11
N GLU A 675 3.74 4.03 27.01
CA GLU A 675 5.14 3.66 26.78
C GLU A 675 5.28 2.54 25.74
N TRP A 676 4.37 1.56 25.71
CA TRP A 676 4.30 0.57 24.64
C TRP A 676 4.00 1.22 23.29
N ILE A 677 3.07 2.18 23.23
CA ILE A 677 2.80 2.97 22.02
C ILE A 677 4.07 3.68 21.57
N ARG A 678 4.76 4.38 22.47
CA ARG A 678 5.99 5.13 22.18
C ARG A 678 7.08 4.21 21.63
N ARG A 679 7.25 3.00 22.17
CA ARG A 679 8.26 2.04 21.69
C ARG A 679 7.90 1.42 20.34
N ASN A 680 6.62 1.33 20.00
CA ASN A 680 6.13 0.74 18.76
C ASN A 680 5.58 1.78 17.76
N TYR A 681 5.95 3.06 17.91
CA TYR A 681 5.34 4.17 17.16
C TYR A 681 5.43 4.01 15.64
N ARG A 682 6.49 3.40 15.11
CA ARG A 682 6.66 3.17 13.66
C ARG A 682 5.63 2.19 13.11
N GLU A 683 5.42 1.09 13.82
CA GLU A 683 4.42 0.08 13.44
C GLU A 683 3.00 0.66 13.56
N LEU A 684 2.74 1.43 14.63
CA LEU A 684 1.44 2.07 14.86
C LEU A 684 1.17 3.20 13.88
N LYS A 685 2.19 3.93 13.43
CA LYS A 685 2.05 4.95 12.38
C LYS A 685 1.66 4.29 11.05
N ASN A 686 2.34 3.21 10.65
CA ASN A 686 1.98 2.44 9.46
C ASN A 686 0.54 1.92 9.53
N ASP A 687 0.13 1.42 10.70
CA ASP A 687 -1.24 0.97 10.94
C ASP A 687 -2.27 2.11 10.74
N LEU A 688 -2.00 3.30 11.28
CA LEU A 688 -2.85 4.48 11.07
C LEU A 688 -2.91 4.93 9.60
N GLU A 689 -1.79 4.87 8.86
CA GLU A 689 -1.77 5.21 7.43
C GLU A 689 -2.59 4.21 6.58
N VAL A 690 -2.59 2.92 6.97
CA VAL A 690 -3.44 1.91 6.34
C VAL A 690 -4.92 2.18 6.64
N LEU A 691 -5.26 2.50 7.89
CA LEU A 691 -6.63 2.87 8.27
C LEU A 691 -7.10 4.15 7.58
N GLU A 692 -6.25 5.17 7.45
CA GLU A 692 -6.54 6.40 6.71
C GLU A 692 -6.96 6.07 5.27
N LYS A 693 -6.13 5.30 4.55
CA LYS A 693 -6.41 4.90 3.16
C LYS A 693 -7.67 4.06 3.05
N ARG A 694 -7.89 3.14 3.99
CA ARG A 694 -9.04 2.24 3.99
C ARG A 694 -10.34 3.00 4.22
N TRP A 695 -10.47 3.74 5.33
CA TRP A 695 -11.70 4.46 5.69
C TRP A 695 -12.02 5.61 4.74
N SER A 696 -11.03 6.10 3.98
CA SER A 696 -11.28 7.03 2.89
C SER A 696 -11.97 6.38 1.67
N ARG A 697 -11.88 5.06 1.49
CA ARG A 697 -12.36 4.34 0.29
C ARG A 697 -13.60 3.48 0.54
N ILE A 698 -13.77 2.92 1.73
CA ILE A 698 -14.84 1.97 2.03
C ILE A 698 -15.99 2.63 2.81
N GLU A 699 -17.18 2.04 2.72
CA GLU A 699 -18.22 2.28 3.72
C GLU A 699 -17.83 1.61 5.04
N ILE A 700 -17.99 2.34 6.15
CA ILE A 700 -17.64 1.87 7.48
C ILE A 700 -18.74 0.95 8.00
N GLY A 701 -18.38 -0.29 8.33
CA GLY A 701 -19.27 -1.28 8.96
C GLY A 701 -19.04 -1.40 10.47
N SER A 702 -19.85 -2.24 11.14
CA SER A 702 -19.81 -2.43 12.59
C SER A 702 -18.47 -2.95 13.14
N SER A 703 -17.68 -3.69 12.34
CA SER A 703 -16.36 -4.18 12.73
C SER A 703 -15.32 -3.07 12.88
N GLU A 704 -15.50 -1.95 12.19
CA GLU A 704 -14.57 -0.81 12.22
C GLU A 704 -14.65 -0.04 13.55
N LYS A 705 -15.77 -0.14 14.29
CA LYS A 705 -15.91 0.47 15.63
C LYS A 705 -14.81 0.01 16.59
N GLY A 706 -14.43 -1.27 16.57
CA GLY A 706 -13.35 -1.80 17.40
C GLY A 706 -11.99 -1.17 17.06
N ARG A 707 -11.72 -0.95 15.77
CA ARG A 707 -10.50 -0.27 15.31
C ARG A 707 -10.51 1.22 15.68
N ALA A 708 -11.65 1.90 15.56
CA ALA A 708 -11.80 3.28 16.01
C ALA A 708 -11.56 3.42 17.51
N LEU A 709 -12.09 2.50 18.33
CA LEU A 709 -11.86 2.48 19.77
C LEU A 709 -10.38 2.22 20.12
N TRP A 710 -9.72 1.32 19.38
CA TRP A 710 -8.27 1.13 19.48
C TRP A 710 -7.50 2.42 19.17
N VAL A 711 -7.85 3.12 18.08
CA VAL A 711 -7.21 4.38 17.69
C VAL A 711 -7.47 5.49 18.72
N GLN A 712 -8.67 5.55 19.32
CA GLN A 712 -8.96 6.48 20.42
C GLN A 712 -8.00 6.29 21.60
N TRP A 713 -7.67 5.05 21.96
CA TRP A 713 -6.69 4.78 23.01
C TRP A 713 -5.25 5.13 22.63
N LEU A 714 -4.91 5.26 21.35
CA LEU A 714 -3.60 5.77 20.94
C LEU A 714 -3.40 7.25 21.31
N LEU A 715 -4.49 7.99 21.57
CA LEU A 715 -4.45 9.41 21.93
C LEU A 715 -3.77 9.69 23.28
N THR A 716 -3.58 8.68 24.13
CA THR A 716 -2.82 8.83 25.40
C THR A 716 -1.33 9.10 25.17
N THR A 717 -0.83 8.86 23.94
CA THR A 717 0.59 8.95 23.63
C THR A 717 1.18 10.35 23.85
N ASN A 718 2.45 10.39 24.26
CA ASN A 718 3.29 11.58 24.30
C ASN A 718 4.04 11.85 22.98
N HIS A 719 3.83 11.01 21.95
CA HIS A 719 4.34 11.24 20.61
C HIS A 719 3.39 12.14 19.81
N ARG A 720 3.78 13.40 19.54
CA ARG A 720 2.87 14.40 18.97
C ARG A 720 2.36 14.02 17.59
N ASP A 721 3.25 13.64 16.67
CA ASP A 721 2.85 13.31 15.29
C ASP A 721 1.93 12.08 15.22
N LEU A 722 2.17 11.07 16.06
CA LEU A 722 1.31 9.89 16.13
C LEU A 722 -0.09 10.24 16.68
N ARG A 723 -0.16 11.11 17.69
CA ARG A 723 -1.44 11.59 18.23
C ARG A 723 -2.21 12.44 17.21
N ASP A 724 -1.51 13.29 16.47
CA ASP A 724 -2.08 14.10 15.40
C ASP A 724 -2.62 13.21 14.26
N GLN A 725 -1.85 12.20 13.84
CA GLN A 725 -2.28 11.22 12.85
C GLN A 725 -3.49 10.40 13.32
N ALA A 726 -3.51 9.97 14.60
CA ALA A 726 -4.67 9.30 15.18
C ALA A 726 -5.91 10.21 15.19
N THR A 727 -5.74 11.50 15.52
CA THR A 727 -6.82 12.51 15.47
C THR A 727 -7.39 12.62 14.04
N LYS A 728 -6.52 12.67 13.02
CA LYS A 728 -6.92 12.72 11.60
C LYS A 728 -7.72 11.49 11.19
N VAL A 729 -7.22 10.31 11.51
CA VAL A 729 -7.86 9.03 11.19
C VAL A 729 -9.23 8.92 11.85
N LEU A 730 -9.37 9.36 13.11
CA LEU A 730 -10.66 9.42 13.80
C LEU A 730 -11.62 10.44 13.17
N SER A 731 -11.13 11.58 12.68
CA SER A 731 -11.99 12.57 12.00
C SER A 731 -12.60 12.01 10.71
N ILE A 732 -11.85 11.16 9.98
CA ILE A 732 -12.36 10.46 8.79
C ILE A 732 -13.46 9.47 9.18
N TYR A 733 -13.24 8.71 10.25
CA TYR A 733 -14.26 7.81 10.78
C TYR A 733 -15.53 8.57 11.19
N ALA A 734 -15.37 9.69 11.91
CA ALA A 734 -16.45 10.53 12.40
C ALA A 734 -17.34 11.09 11.28
N LYS A 735 -16.79 11.40 10.10
CA LYS A 735 -17.60 11.81 8.93
C LYS A 735 -18.44 10.67 8.38
N LYS A 736 -17.87 9.46 8.34
CA LYS A 736 -18.52 8.28 7.73
C LYS A 736 -19.62 7.67 8.61
N ASP A 737 -19.41 7.61 9.93
CA ASP A 737 -20.40 7.16 10.92
C ASP A 737 -20.49 8.12 12.12
N PRO A 738 -21.12 9.31 11.94
CA PRO A 738 -21.20 10.34 12.97
C PRO A 738 -21.89 9.86 14.24
N LYS A 739 -22.95 9.05 14.11
CA LYS A 739 -23.72 8.57 15.25
C LYS A 739 -22.85 7.75 16.21
N THR A 740 -22.20 6.72 15.70
CA THR A 740 -21.33 5.86 16.53
C THR A 740 -20.15 6.65 17.10
N PHE A 741 -19.57 7.56 16.31
CA PHE A 741 -18.44 8.35 16.78
C PHE A 741 -18.82 9.38 17.85
N PHE A 742 -19.96 10.06 17.72
CA PHE A 742 -20.45 11.00 18.74
C PHE A 742 -20.74 10.30 20.06
N GLU A 743 -21.31 9.08 20.03
CA GLU A 743 -21.43 8.24 21.22
C GLU A 743 -20.06 7.92 21.83
N MET A 744 -19.05 7.60 21.01
CA MET A 744 -17.67 7.37 21.48
C MET A 744 -17.03 8.63 22.07
N ALA A 745 -17.35 9.82 21.55
CA ALA A 745 -16.87 11.09 22.07
C ALA A 745 -17.44 11.37 23.47
N ILE A 746 -18.75 11.21 23.67
CA ILE A 746 -19.37 11.35 25.00
C ILE A 746 -18.78 10.33 26.00
N ASN A 747 -18.66 9.06 25.60
CA ASN A 747 -18.06 8.02 26.44
C ASN A 747 -16.57 8.25 26.77
N SER A 748 -15.88 9.10 26.00
CA SER A 748 -14.49 9.46 26.25
C SER A 748 -14.31 10.43 27.42
N LEU A 749 -15.36 11.14 27.84
CA LEU A 749 -15.33 12.08 28.97
C LEU A 749 -15.01 11.38 30.31
N ASP A 750 -15.37 10.11 30.43
CA ASP A 750 -15.06 9.25 31.58
C ASP A 750 -13.58 8.78 31.60
N ILE A 751 -12.82 9.01 30.52
CA ILE A 751 -11.40 8.66 30.48
C ILE A 751 -10.57 9.70 31.24
N THR A 752 -9.88 9.23 32.28
CA THR A 752 -9.10 10.06 33.22
C THR A 752 -7.87 10.78 32.63
N ASP A 753 -7.48 10.50 31.39
CA ASP A 753 -6.37 11.16 30.68
C ASP A 753 -6.94 12.20 29.71
N PRO A 754 -6.85 13.51 30.01
CA PRO A 754 -7.54 14.56 29.24
C PRO A 754 -7.15 14.68 27.76
N TYR A 755 -5.99 14.15 27.33
CA TYR A 755 -5.65 14.11 25.90
C TYR A 755 -6.65 13.30 25.08
N VAL A 756 -7.26 12.26 25.66
CA VAL A 756 -8.20 11.38 24.95
C VAL A 756 -9.52 12.10 24.62
N PRO A 757 -10.27 12.66 25.59
CA PRO A 757 -11.45 13.45 25.25
C PRO A 757 -11.09 14.69 24.43
N GLU A 758 -10.03 15.44 24.76
CA GLU A 758 -9.61 16.61 23.97
C GLU A 758 -9.49 16.28 22.48
N ARG A 759 -8.75 15.22 22.12
CA ARG A 759 -8.53 14.85 20.72
C ARG A 759 -9.70 14.11 20.08
N THR A 760 -10.52 13.41 20.86
CA THR A 760 -11.75 12.80 20.33
C THR A 760 -12.76 13.89 19.94
N PHE A 761 -12.94 14.91 20.78
CA PHE A 761 -13.79 16.06 20.44
C PHE A 761 -13.18 16.94 19.34
N ALA A 762 -11.85 17.06 19.27
CA ALA A 762 -11.19 17.68 18.12
C ALA A 762 -11.57 16.96 16.81
N ALA A 763 -11.47 15.63 16.78
CA ALA A 763 -11.84 14.83 15.62
C ALA A 763 -13.34 14.95 15.26
N ALA A 764 -14.23 14.98 16.25
CA ALA A 764 -15.67 15.19 16.03
C ALA A 764 -15.94 16.57 15.42
N TYR A 765 -15.36 17.62 16.01
CA TYR A 765 -15.54 19.00 15.55
C TYR A 765 -14.94 19.23 14.17
N GLY A 766 -13.73 18.71 13.92
CA GLY A 766 -13.10 18.75 12.59
C GLY A 766 -13.92 18.06 11.52
N ALA A 767 -14.54 16.92 11.85
CA ALA A 767 -15.46 16.21 10.96
C ALA A 767 -16.72 17.03 10.64
N ILE A 768 -17.30 17.69 11.65
CA ILE A 768 -18.45 18.60 11.48
C ILE A 768 -18.10 19.76 10.55
N LEU A 769 -16.95 20.40 10.77
CA LEU A 769 -16.52 21.56 9.98
C LEU A 769 -16.08 21.23 8.55
N SER A 770 -15.65 19.99 8.29
CA SER A 770 -15.11 19.57 6.99
C SER A 770 -16.09 18.71 6.18
N ALA A 771 -17.34 18.62 6.63
CA ALA A 771 -18.37 17.76 6.05
C ALA A 771 -18.78 18.21 4.65
N ASP A 772 -18.79 17.28 3.72
CA ASP A 772 -19.25 17.54 2.36
C ASP A 772 -20.78 17.49 2.22
N PHE A 773 -21.32 17.73 1.02
CA PHE A 773 -22.76 17.73 0.81
C PHE A 773 -23.44 16.37 1.07
N ILE A 774 -22.69 15.26 1.05
CA ILE A 774 -23.20 13.91 1.34
C ILE A 774 -23.09 13.62 2.85
N ASP A 775 -21.94 13.89 3.44
CA ASP A 775 -21.64 13.66 4.85
C ASP A 775 -22.45 14.61 5.76
N VAL A 776 -22.73 15.85 5.32
CA VAL A 776 -23.43 16.87 6.10
C VAL A 776 -24.86 16.46 6.46
N GLU A 777 -25.54 15.67 5.62
CA GLU A 777 -26.89 15.16 5.94
C GLU A 777 -26.84 14.21 7.15
N LYS A 778 -25.86 13.29 7.15
CA LYS A 778 -25.62 12.37 8.27
C LYS A 778 -25.17 13.11 9.53
N ILE A 779 -24.33 14.13 9.40
CA ILE A 779 -23.90 14.94 10.54
C ILE A 779 -25.06 15.75 11.11
N ASN A 780 -25.80 16.49 10.28
CA ASN A 780 -26.90 17.35 10.72
C ASN A 780 -28.02 16.57 11.41
N SER A 781 -28.29 15.34 10.98
CA SER A 781 -29.27 14.46 11.63
C SER A 781 -28.84 13.94 13.02
N ASN A 782 -27.55 14.02 13.38
CA ASN A 782 -27.03 13.54 14.66
C ASN A 782 -26.47 14.66 15.57
N VAL A 783 -26.01 15.78 15.01
CA VAL A 783 -25.26 16.82 15.73
C VAL A 783 -26.08 17.52 16.83
N CYS A 784 -27.39 17.69 16.63
CA CYS A 784 -28.26 18.32 17.64
C CYS A 784 -28.38 17.44 18.90
N GLY A 785 -28.54 16.13 18.73
CA GLY A 785 -28.56 15.18 19.86
C GLY A 785 -27.21 15.10 20.56
N PHE A 786 -26.12 15.15 19.79
CA PHE A 786 -24.76 15.20 20.34
C PHE A 786 -24.51 16.49 21.15
N ALA A 787 -24.86 17.66 20.61
CA ALA A 787 -24.74 18.94 21.29
C ALA A 787 -25.57 18.99 22.58
N GLN A 788 -26.79 18.44 22.58
CA GLN A 788 -27.59 18.31 23.79
C GLN A 788 -26.88 17.48 24.86
N GLN A 789 -26.32 16.32 24.49
CA GLN A 789 -25.54 15.49 25.42
C GLN A 789 -24.30 16.24 25.95
N ILE A 790 -23.62 17.04 25.13
CA ILE A 790 -22.50 17.88 25.59
C ILE A 790 -22.97 18.86 26.69
N ILE A 791 -24.09 19.55 26.48
CA ILE A 791 -24.63 20.52 27.45
C ILE A 791 -24.95 19.82 28.77
N GLU A 792 -25.66 18.69 28.70
CA GLU A 792 -26.08 17.91 29.86
C GLU A 792 -24.89 17.36 30.67
N ASN A 793 -23.83 16.91 29.99
CA ASN A 793 -22.68 16.26 30.63
C ASN A 793 -21.58 17.23 31.09
N CYS A 794 -21.50 18.45 30.52
CA CYS A 794 -20.36 19.36 30.74
C CYS A 794 -20.72 20.77 31.22
N PHE A 795 -21.93 21.27 30.99
CA PHE A 795 -22.29 22.68 31.24
C PHE A 795 -23.40 22.90 32.25
N LEU A 796 -24.29 21.92 32.47
CA LEU A 796 -25.33 22.06 33.49
C LEU A 796 -24.75 22.10 34.92
N PRO A 797 -25.45 22.73 35.89
CA PRO A 797 -25.02 22.71 37.29
C PRO A 797 -24.82 21.28 37.82
N ASN A 798 -23.68 21.04 38.49
CA ASN A 798 -23.26 19.72 38.98
C ASN A 798 -23.03 18.66 37.90
N SER A 799 -22.78 19.07 36.64
CA SER A 799 -22.41 18.14 35.58
C SER A 799 -21.17 17.33 35.95
N GLU A 800 -21.23 16.00 35.74
CA GLU A 800 -20.17 15.06 36.15
C GLU A 800 -18.83 15.34 35.47
N TYR A 801 -18.86 15.80 34.22
CA TYR A 801 -17.68 15.98 33.37
C TYR A 801 -17.40 17.46 33.04
N SER A 802 -17.73 18.37 33.96
CA SER A 802 -17.35 19.78 33.83
C SER A 802 -15.83 19.92 33.70
N THR A 803 -15.38 20.84 32.84
CA THR A 803 -13.95 21.05 32.62
C THR A 803 -13.60 22.54 32.50
N THR A 804 -12.41 22.91 32.97
CA THR A 804 -11.77 24.22 32.70
C THR A 804 -10.71 24.15 31.62
N HIS A 805 -10.56 23.00 30.95
CA HIS A 805 -9.60 22.81 29.88
C HIS A 805 -10.01 23.61 28.64
N THR A 806 -9.30 24.72 28.37
CA THR A 806 -9.70 25.71 27.36
C THR A 806 -9.95 25.10 25.97
N ILE A 807 -9.03 24.28 25.46
CA ILE A 807 -9.12 23.70 24.11
C ILE A 807 -10.29 22.70 23.97
N LEU A 808 -10.45 21.78 24.94
CA LEU A 808 -11.59 20.87 24.95
C LEU A 808 -12.91 21.66 24.99
N ARG A 809 -13.03 22.65 25.86
CA ARG A 809 -14.24 23.47 25.98
C ARG A 809 -14.57 24.20 24.67
N GLU A 810 -13.56 24.70 23.95
CA GLU A 810 -13.76 25.30 22.63
C GLU A 810 -14.35 24.32 21.61
N TYR A 811 -13.89 23.07 21.57
CA TYR A 811 -14.50 22.05 20.70
C TYR A 811 -15.95 21.74 21.08
N LEU A 812 -16.25 21.71 22.39
CA LEU A 812 -17.61 21.52 22.89
C LEU A 812 -18.54 22.67 22.47
N LEU A 813 -18.11 23.91 22.71
CA LEU A 813 -18.87 25.12 22.38
C LEU A 813 -19.00 25.30 20.87
N GLY A 814 -17.95 25.02 20.09
CA GLY A 814 -17.98 25.03 18.64
C GLY A 814 -18.99 24.03 18.06
N THR A 815 -19.07 22.84 18.64
CA THR A 815 -20.07 21.83 18.28
C THR A 815 -21.50 22.30 18.59
N ILE A 816 -21.72 22.90 19.76
CA ILE A 816 -23.02 23.51 20.13
C ILE A 816 -23.38 24.65 19.17
N ASN A 817 -22.43 25.52 18.87
CA ASN A 817 -22.61 26.66 17.96
C ASN A 817 -23.00 26.18 16.55
N TYR A 818 -22.34 25.14 16.03
CA TYR A 818 -22.72 24.53 14.76
C TYR A 818 -24.14 23.92 14.82
N ALA A 819 -24.49 23.19 15.88
CA ALA A 819 -25.83 22.62 16.04
C ALA A 819 -26.93 23.69 16.02
N LEU A 820 -26.67 24.88 16.57
CA LEU A 820 -27.61 26.02 16.52
C LEU A 820 -27.80 26.56 15.08
N THR A 821 -26.81 26.44 14.20
CA THR A 821 -26.97 26.76 12.77
C THR A 821 -27.89 25.77 12.06
N VAL A 822 -27.92 24.52 12.51
CA VAL A 822 -28.75 23.45 11.93
C VAL A 822 -30.20 23.54 12.42
N ASN A 823 -30.39 23.66 13.74
CA ASN A 823 -31.71 23.80 14.35
C ASN A 823 -31.63 24.66 15.62
N ARG A 824 -32.01 25.93 15.52
CA ARG A 824 -31.97 26.88 16.65
C ARG A 824 -32.77 26.46 17.89
N ASN A 825 -33.74 25.56 17.74
CA ASN A 825 -34.65 25.15 18.81
C ASN A 825 -34.36 23.73 19.34
N PHE A 826 -33.18 23.15 19.07
CA PHE A 826 -32.86 21.81 19.57
C PHE A 826 -32.74 21.75 21.11
N VAL A 827 -32.53 22.90 21.76
CA VAL A 827 -32.34 23.03 23.20
C VAL A 827 -33.01 24.32 23.73
N SER A 828 -33.32 24.39 25.02
CA SER A 828 -33.93 25.57 25.65
C SER A 828 -32.92 26.70 25.84
N GLN A 829 -33.42 27.94 25.91
CA GLN A 829 -32.56 29.11 26.19
C GLN A 829 -31.87 29.00 27.56
N GLU A 830 -32.57 28.49 28.58
CA GLU A 830 -32.00 28.27 29.92
C GLU A 830 -30.73 27.40 29.88
N TYR A 831 -30.71 26.38 29.02
CA TYR A 831 -29.57 25.47 28.88
C TYR A 831 -28.41 26.14 28.12
N LEU A 832 -28.72 27.01 27.16
CA LEU A 832 -27.72 27.80 26.44
C LEU A 832 -27.09 28.87 27.34
N ASP A 833 -27.84 29.44 28.29
CA ASP A 833 -27.31 30.43 29.24
C ASP A 833 -26.20 29.83 30.11
N TYR A 834 -26.27 28.52 30.44
CA TYR A 834 -25.18 27.80 31.13
C TYR A 834 -23.92 27.58 30.27
N CYS A 835 -24.01 27.76 28.96
CA CYS A 835 -22.89 27.64 28.03
C CYS A 835 -22.11 28.96 27.87
N GLN A 836 -22.51 30.04 28.55
CA GLN A 836 -21.86 31.34 28.49
C GLN A 836 -20.91 31.58 29.68
N LYS A 837 -19.81 32.31 29.43
CA LYS A 837 -18.90 32.81 30.48
C LYS A 837 -19.70 33.65 31.49
N PRO A 838 -19.37 33.64 32.80
CA PRO A 838 -18.12 33.17 33.42
C PRO A 838 -18.14 31.74 34.03
N TYR A 839 -19.15 30.91 33.73
CA TYR A 839 -19.24 29.51 34.22
C TYR A 839 -19.15 29.31 35.74
N GLN A 840 -19.56 30.30 36.54
CA GLN A 840 -19.44 30.26 38.01
C GLN A 840 -20.25 29.14 38.67
N HIS A 841 -21.23 28.57 37.96
CA HIS A 841 -22.05 27.45 38.42
C HIS A 841 -21.32 26.09 38.34
N LEU A 842 -20.21 26.01 37.60
CA LEU A 842 -19.42 24.79 37.47
C LEU A 842 -18.41 24.64 38.63
N PRO A 843 -18.09 23.41 39.06
CA PRO A 843 -17.14 23.19 40.14
C PRO A 843 -15.72 23.62 39.75
N ASN A 844 -14.97 24.13 40.72
CA ASN A 844 -13.58 24.51 40.53
C ASN A 844 -12.62 23.33 40.77
N LEU A 845 -11.96 22.88 39.72
CA LEU A 845 -10.98 21.77 39.76
C LEU A 845 -9.77 22.04 40.68
N PHE A 846 -9.50 23.30 41.01
CA PHE A 846 -8.35 23.71 41.84
C PHE A 846 -8.67 23.86 43.33
N ASP A 847 -9.94 23.80 43.74
CA ASP A 847 -10.33 23.96 45.15
C ASP A 847 -9.98 22.73 46.02
N SER A 848 -9.93 21.54 45.41
CA SER A 848 -9.70 20.25 46.08
C SER A 848 -8.36 19.60 45.71
N LEU A 849 -7.31 20.40 45.56
CA LEU A 849 -5.96 19.87 45.29
C LEU A 849 -5.37 19.16 46.52
N PRO A 850 -4.54 18.12 46.31
CA PRO A 850 -3.93 17.40 47.43
C PRO A 850 -2.99 18.30 48.23
N ASP A 851 -2.90 18.02 49.54
CA ASP A 851 -1.86 18.61 50.38
C ASP A 851 -0.54 17.89 50.11
N ILE A 852 0.46 18.63 49.63
CA ILE A 852 1.73 18.11 49.13
C ILE A 852 2.86 18.90 49.77
N SER A 853 3.89 18.21 50.26
CA SER A 853 5.05 18.85 50.88
C SER A 853 5.83 19.72 49.88
N GLU A 854 6.45 20.80 50.38
CA GLU A 854 7.23 21.71 49.52
C GLU A 854 8.39 20.99 48.84
N GLU A 855 9.03 20.02 49.51
CA GLU A 855 10.12 19.24 48.95
C GLU A 855 9.68 18.48 47.70
N LYS A 856 8.47 17.90 47.73
CA LYS A 856 7.92 17.16 46.59
C LYS A 856 7.58 18.10 45.43
N ILE A 857 7.04 19.28 45.71
CA ILE A 857 6.75 20.29 44.68
C ILE A 857 8.05 20.75 44.00
N ILE A 858 9.11 20.98 44.77
CA ILE A 858 10.44 21.35 44.24
C ILE A 858 11.02 20.23 43.37
N GLU A 859 10.89 18.97 43.78
CA GLU A 859 11.33 17.81 43.00
C GLU A 859 10.59 17.73 41.65
N VAL A 860 9.26 17.79 41.67
CA VAL A 860 8.42 17.74 40.46
C VAL A 860 8.77 18.90 39.53
N LYS A 861 8.91 20.13 40.07
CA LYS A 861 9.33 21.30 39.29
C LYS A 861 10.64 21.03 38.56
N LYS A 862 11.65 20.52 39.28
CA LYS A 862 13.00 20.30 38.74
C LYS A 862 13.03 19.28 37.59
N LEU A 863 12.22 18.22 37.67
CA LEU A 863 12.21 17.15 36.67
C LEU A 863 11.23 17.42 35.52
N ALA A 864 10.04 17.94 35.81
CA ALA A 864 9.01 18.11 34.79
C ALA A 864 9.18 19.41 33.99
N LEU A 865 9.40 20.55 34.66
CA LEU A 865 9.40 21.87 34.04
C LEU A 865 10.80 22.29 33.59
N ARG A 866 11.00 22.42 32.27
CA ARG A 866 12.21 23.02 31.68
C ARG A 866 12.07 24.54 31.60
N MET A 867 13.18 25.22 31.32
CA MET A 867 13.27 26.69 31.32
C MET A 867 12.18 27.35 30.47
N ASP A 868 11.99 26.89 29.23
CA ASP A 868 11.04 27.54 28.31
C ASP A 868 9.60 27.42 28.81
N PHE A 869 9.18 26.22 29.21
CA PHE A 869 7.82 25.97 29.69
C PHE A 869 7.54 26.72 31.01
N ASN A 870 8.47 26.68 31.95
CA ASN A 870 8.35 27.39 33.21
C ASN A 870 8.27 28.91 32.98
N ASN A 871 9.19 29.46 32.20
CA ASN A 871 9.33 30.91 32.09
C ASN A 871 8.35 31.57 31.11
N TYR A 872 8.23 31.02 29.90
CA TYR A 872 7.45 31.62 28.81
C TYR A 872 6.02 31.09 28.79
N THR A 873 5.83 29.77 28.84
CA THR A 873 4.47 29.19 28.75
C THR A 873 3.63 29.52 29.99
N ILE A 874 4.06 29.14 31.19
CA ILE A 874 3.32 29.48 32.43
C ILE A 874 3.36 30.99 32.69
N GLY A 875 4.46 31.66 32.33
CA GLY A 875 4.61 33.11 32.50
C GLY A 875 3.52 33.93 31.81
N ARG A 876 3.04 33.49 30.63
CA ARG A 876 1.96 34.13 29.87
C ARG A 876 0.60 34.14 30.57
N LEU A 877 0.42 33.34 31.63
CA LEU A 877 -0.82 33.32 32.42
C LEU A 877 -0.89 34.45 33.46
N ILE A 878 0.15 35.28 33.57
CA ILE A 878 0.32 36.25 34.63
C ILE A 878 0.46 37.64 34.00
N PRO A 879 -0.61 38.45 34.03
CA PRO A 879 -0.54 39.85 33.62
C PRO A 879 0.59 40.59 34.37
N ASP A 880 1.24 41.54 33.69
CA ASP A 880 2.31 42.40 34.22
C ASP A 880 3.61 41.70 34.66
N ARG A 881 3.75 40.38 34.47
CA ARG A 881 4.99 39.67 34.76
C ARG A 881 6.02 39.83 33.63
N ARG A 882 7.22 40.30 33.97
CA ARG A 882 8.37 40.28 33.04
C ARG A 882 8.95 38.88 32.88
N ASN A 883 9.46 38.58 31.69
CA ASN A 883 10.24 37.36 31.46
C ASN A 883 11.37 37.25 32.50
N TYR A 884 11.55 36.04 33.05
CA TYR A 884 12.53 35.71 34.10
C TYR A 884 12.28 36.30 35.49
N ASP A 885 11.13 36.94 35.72
CA ASP A 885 10.72 37.30 37.09
C ASP A 885 10.12 36.07 37.81
N ASP A 886 10.99 35.26 38.42
CA ASP A 886 10.58 34.12 39.24
C ASP A 886 10.04 34.51 40.64
N SER A 887 10.13 35.80 41.00
CA SER A 887 9.73 36.31 42.32
C SER A 887 8.29 36.83 42.39
N HIS A 888 7.64 37.00 41.24
CA HIS A 888 6.27 37.49 41.14
C HIS A 888 5.26 36.60 41.92
N PRO A 889 4.52 37.13 42.91
CA PRO A 889 3.66 36.33 43.79
C PRO A 889 2.63 35.46 43.06
N ASN A 890 1.86 36.04 42.12
CA ASN A 890 0.83 35.31 41.37
C ASN A 890 1.41 34.17 40.52
N TYR A 891 2.64 34.33 40.05
CA TYR A 891 3.32 33.32 39.24
C TYR A 891 3.81 32.15 40.11
N ILE A 892 4.33 32.44 41.31
CA ILE A 892 4.70 31.41 42.29
C ILE A 892 3.47 30.57 42.64
N GLU A 893 2.34 31.22 42.93
CA GLU A 893 1.08 30.56 43.26
C GLU A 893 0.54 29.74 42.08
N THR A 894 0.39 30.34 40.90
CA THR A 894 -0.12 29.65 39.69
C THR A 894 0.73 28.43 39.34
N ARG A 895 2.07 28.57 39.36
CA ARG A 895 2.99 27.46 39.13
C ARG A 895 2.84 26.36 40.17
N LYS A 896 2.69 26.72 41.45
CA LYS A 896 2.47 25.74 42.54
C LYS A 896 1.18 24.96 42.32
N THR A 897 0.12 25.64 41.92
CA THR A 897 -1.19 25.03 41.61
C THR A 897 -1.11 24.07 40.43
N ILE A 898 -0.43 24.47 39.34
CA ILE A 898 -0.14 23.59 38.19
C ILE A 898 0.62 22.33 38.64
N LEU A 899 1.68 22.48 39.44
CA LEU A 899 2.48 21.34 39.92
C LEU A 899 1.66 20.39 40.80
N LYS A 900 0.81 20.91 41.70
CA LYS A 900 -0.12 20.11 42.50
C LYS A 900 -1.11 19.35 41.62
N ARG A 901 -1.66 20.01 40.59
CA ARG A 901 -2.56 19.38 39.62
C ARG A 901 -1.86 18.26 38.84
N MET A 902 -0.61 18.43 38.43
CA MET A 902 0.17 17.37 37.78
C MET A 902 0.32 16.13 38.66
N ILE A 903 0.55 16.30 39.96
CA ILE A 903 0.63 15.18 40.91
C ILE A 903 -0.73 14.49 41.05
N GLN A 904 -1.82 15.26 41.17
CA GLN A 904 -3.18 14.73 41.22
C GLN A 904 -3.55 13.94 39.95
N LEU A 905 -3.09 14.40 38.78
CA LEU A 905 -3.27 13.71 37.50
C LEU A 905 -2.45 12.41 37.40
N GLY A 906 -1.41 12.24 38.22
CA GLY A 906 -0.62 11.00 38.30
C GLY A 906 0.86 11.11 37.96
N TYR A 907 1.42 12.32 37.80
CA TYR A 907 2.86 12.46 37.58
C TYR A 907 3.66 12.25 38.86
N LEU A 908 4.48 11.19 38.87
CA LEU A 908 5.37 10.84 39.98
C LEU A 908 6.84 10.81 39.50
N PRO A 909 7.69 11.77 39.93
CA PRO A 909 9.11 11.85 39.61
C PRO A 909 9.85 10.51 39.62
N GLU A 910 9.71 9.76 40.70
CA GLU A 910 10.38 8.49 40.97
C GLU A 910 10.06 7.40 39.95
N LYS A 911 8.92 7.47 39.25
CA LYS A 911 8.52 6.51 38.23
C LYS A 911 8.89 6.93 36.82
N PHE A 912 8.88 8.24 36.53
CA PHE A 912 9.07 8.75 35.16
C PHE A 912 10.48 9.28 34.87
N GLN A 913 11.31 9.57 35.88
CA GLN A 913 12.58 10.26 35.69
C GLN A 913 13.54 9.59 34.70
N GLU A 914 13.61 8.25 34.70
CA GLU A 914 14.50 7.51 33.79
C GLU A 914 13.98 7.59 32.36
N ILE A 915 12.68 7.37 32.16
CA ILE A 915 12.04 7.46 30.85
C ILE A 915 12.13 8.89 30.29
N ASP A 916 11.90 9.91 31.13
CA ASP A 916 12.02 11.32 30.76
C ASP A 916 13.45 11.70 30.39
N ARG A 917 14.46 11.10 31.05
CA ARG A 917 15.87 11.27 30.71
C ARG A 917 16.21 10.62 29.37
N ASP A 918 15.69 9.42 29.12
CA ASP A 918 15.93 8.66 27.89
C ASP A 918 15.27 9.34 26.67
N ILE A 919 14.07 9.87 26.83
CA ILE A 919 13.42 10.72 25.81
C ILE A 919 14.26 11.97 25.57
N GLY A 920 14.72 12.63 26.64
CA GLY A 920 15.54 13.83 26.55
C GLY A 920 16.87 13.61 25.82
N SER A 921 17.56 12.50 26.08
CA SER A 921 18.83 12.17 25.40
C SER A 921 18.65 11.78 23.94
N SER A 922 17.55 11.08 23.61
CA SER A 922 17.26 10.63 22.24
C SER A 922 16.88 11.79 21.32
N SER A 923 16.21 12.82 21.84
CA SER A 923 15.81 14.01 21.06
C SER A 923 16.97 14.81 20.44
N TYR A 924 18.21 14.58 20.90
CA TYR A 924 19.41 15.20 20.30
C TYR A 924 19.78 14.58 18.94
N TYR A 925 19.41 13.33 18.68
CA TYR A 925 19.81 12.57 17.50
C TYR A 925 18.76 12.55 16.38
N ASP A 926 17.48 12.71 16.72
CA ASP A 926 16.35 12.59 15.79
C ASP A 926 15.50 13.87 15.84
N ARG A 927 15.90 14.88 15.05
CA ARG A 927 15.26 16.22 15.05
C ARG A 927 13.88 16.22 14.39
N ASP A 928 13.57 15.17 13.63
CA ASP A 928 12.34 15.08 12.82
C ASP A 928 11.17 14.45 13.61
N VAL A 929 11.42 13.95 14.82
CA VAL A 929 10.42 13.25 15.65
C VAL A 929 10.16 14.00 16.97
N LYS A 930 8.96 14.57 17.13
CA LYS A 930 8.57 15.32 18.36
C LYS A 930 7.94 14.40 19.40
N ILE A 931 8.74 13.86 20.31
CA ILE A 931 8.29 13.11 21.50
C ILE A 931 8.45 13.97 22.75
N ASP A 932 7.34 14.24 23.44
CA ASP A 932 7.36 14.98 24.69
C ASP A 932 7.69 14.07 25.89
N ARG A 933 8.45 14.57 26.85
CA ARG A 933 8.61 13.91 28.16
C ARG A 933 7.25 13.82 28.86
N TYR A 934 7.02 12.78 29.67
CA TYR A 934 5.79 12.64 30.44
C TYR A 934 5.58 13.84 31.35
N GLY A 935 6.63 14.35 32.01
CA GLY A 935 6.53 15.59 32.78
C GLY A 935 5.95 16.77 31.99
N LYS A 936 6.31 16.90 30.71
CA LYS A 936 5.79 17.94 29.81
C LYS A 936 4.34 17.66 29.38
N LYS A 937 3.96 16.39 29.14
CA LYS A 937 2.56 15.98 28.90
C LYS A 937 1.65 16.44 30.04
N TYR A 938 1.97 16.08 31.29
CA TYR A 938 1.18 16.48 32.45
C TYR A 938 1.17 18.00 32.66
N SER A 939 2.27 18.69 32.35
CA SER A 939 2.32 20.16 32.41
C SER A 939 1.38 20.83 31.41
N TRP A 940 1.27 20.32 30.18
CA TRP A 940 0.33 20.86 29.18
C TRP A 940 -1.12 20.72 29.62
N ILE A 941 -1.51 19.53 30.11
CA ILE A 941 -2.87 19.28 30.59
C ILE A 941 -3.23 20.26 31.71
N ALA A 942 -2.39 20.36 32.74
CA ALA A 942 -2.63 21.27 33.86
C ALA A 942 -2.56 22.76 33.44
N PHE A 943 -1.75 23.09 32.43
CA PHE A 943 -1.67 24.43 31.86
C PHE A 943 -2.98 24.83 31.17
N TYR A 944 -3.57 23.97 30.33
CA TYR A 944 -4.82 24.29 29.63
C TYR A 944 -6.02 24.40 30.57
N GLU A 945 -6.06 23.59 31.64
CA GLU A 945 -7.05 23.71 32.71
C GLU A 945 -6.91 25.04 33.48
N MET A 946 -5.67 25.46 33.76
CA MET A 946 -5.37 26.72 34.44
C MET A 946 -5.66 27.93 33.54
N TYR A 947 -5.36 27.82 32.24
CA TYR A 947 -5.64 28.85 31.25
C TYR A 947 -7.13 29.15 31.21
N GLY A 948 -7.97 28.13 31.02
CA GLY A 948 -9.43 28.33 30.96
C GLY A 948 -9.99 28.85 32.28
N TRP A 949 -9.50 28.37 33.43
CA TRP A 949 -9.94 28.87 34.73
C TRP A 949 -9.64 30.35 34.95
N LYS A 950 -8.48 30.83 34.46
CA LYS A 950 -8.11 32.25 34.50
C LYS A 950 -8.89 33.08 33.48
N ALA A 951 -9.08 32.55 32.27
CA ALA A 951 -9.85 33.22 31.21
C ALA A 951 -11.30 33.45 31.65
N ASP A 952 -11.94 32.47 32.29
CA ASP A 952 -13.31 32.56 32.82
C ASP A 952 -13.50 33.67 33.88
N ARG A 953 -12.40 34.17 34.44
CA ARG A 953 -12.37 35.17 35.53
C ARG A 953 -11.71 36.48 35.12
N GLU A 954 -11.42 36.67 33.83
CA GLU A 954 -10.77 37.87 33.31
C GLU A 954 -9.41 38.14 34.02
N LEU A 955 -8.68 37.06 34.32
CA LEU A 955 -7.37 37.12 34.98
C LEU A 955 -6.18 37.02 33.99
N LEU A 956 -6.46 37.14 32.70
CA LEU A 956 -5.47 37.20 31.61
C LEU A 956 -5.45 38.63 31.04
N ASP A 957 -4.43 38.98 30.26
CA ASP A 957 -4.41 40.26 29.53
C ASP A 957 -5.65 40.37 28.62
N ASP A 958 -6.23 41.56 28.49
CA ASP A 958 -7.48 41.80 27.74
C ASP A 958 -7.46 41.20 26.33
N TRP A 959 -6.37 41.38 25.59
CA TRP A 959 -6.20 40.85 24.23
C TRP A 959 -6.13 39.30 24.18
N ARG A 960 -5.81 38.63 25.28
CA ARG A 960 -5.79 37.15 25.38
C ARG A 960 -7.14 36.59 25.81
N GLY A 961 -7.98 37.37 26.49
CA GLY A 961 -9.29 36.91 26.97
C GLY A 961 -10.26 36.52 25.83
N ASN A 962 -10.02 37.08 24.64
CA ASN A 962 -10.86 36.98 23.46
C ASN A 962 -10.24 36.18 22.30
N GLU A 963 -9.00 35.69 22.45
CA GLU A 963 -8.29 34.90 21.44
C GLU A 963 -8.18 33.43 21.87
N ARG A 964 -8.28 32.49 20.92
CA ARG A 964 -7.97 31.07 21.17
C ARG A 964 -6.54 30.95 21.70
N CYS A 965 -6.33 30.03 22.63
CA CYS A 965 -5.01 29.80 23.19
C CYS A 965 -3.98 29.50 22.09
N SER A 966 -2.96 30.37 21.96
CA SER A 966 -1.90 30.29 20.94
C SER A 966 -1.10 28.98 20.98
N ASP A 967 -1.16 28.22 22.08
CA ASP A 967 -0.47 26.94 22.22
C ASP A 967 -1.29 25.75 21.66
N VAL A 968 -2.47 26.01 21.06
CA VAL A 968 -3.30 25.02 20.36
C VAL A 968 -2.44 24.14 19.45
N SER A 969 -2.70 22.84 19.53
CA SER A 969 -1.72 21.87 19.05
C SER A 969 -1.92 21.46 17.59
N ILE A 970 -3.14 21.56 17.07
CA ILE A 970 -3.55 21.08 15.75
C ILE A 970 -4.80 21.83 15.27
N ASP A 971 -4.94 22.04 13.96
CA ASP A 971 -6.24 22.37 13.35
C ASP A 971 -6.93 21.04 12.98
N PRO A 972 -8.09 20.73 13.58
CA PRO A 972 -8.76 19.44 13.39
C PRO A 972 -9.39 19.26 12.00
N THR A 973 -9.36 20.28 11.14
CA THR A 973 -9.87 20.25 9.76
C THR A 973 -8.80 19.88 8.73
N PHE A 974 -7.54 19.78 9.14
CA PHE A 974 -6.39 19.33 8.32
C PHE A 974 -6.29 20.01 6.93
N PRO A 975 -6.22 21.36 6.88
CA PRO A 975 -6.09 22.11 5.63
C PRO A 975 -4.84 21.74 4.82
N LYS A 976 -4.96 21.81 3.50
CA LYS A 976 -3.91 21.49 2.52
C LYS A 976 -3.56 22.72 1.67
N VAL A 977 -2.35 22.75 1.11
CA VAL A 977 -1.92 23.78 0.13
C VAL A 977 -1.15 23.09 -0.99
N GLU A 978 -1.88 22.43 -1.89
CA GLU A 978 -1.29 21.68 -3.02
C GLU A 978 -1.65 22.29 -4.39
N ASN A 979 -2.55 23.28 -4.43
CA ASN A 979 -3.08 23.84 -5.66
C ASN A 979 -2.21 25.02 -6.15
N SER A 980 -1.31 24.73 -7.10
CA SER A 980 -0.51 25.74 -7.79
C SER A 980 -1.08 26.06 -9.18
N TRP A 981 -0.94 27.31 -9.61
CA TRP A 981 -1.31 27.77 -10.96
C TRP A 981 -0.21 28.66 -11.53
N ASN A 982 0.01 28.56 -12.84
CA ASN A 982 0.98 29.37 -13.56
C ASN A 982 0.24 30.12 -14.68
N PRO A 983 -0.32 31.31 -14.40
CA PRO A 983 -0.99 32.12 -15.40
C PRO A 983 -0.02 32.57 -16.50
N GLU A 984 -0.53 32.74 -17.72
CA GLU A 984 0.20 33.43 -18.78
C GLU A 984 0.21 34.93 -18.46
N THR A 985 1.35 35.47 -18.05
CA THR A 985 1.54 36.91 -17.86
C THR A 985 2.13 37.57 -19.10
N THR A 986 1.86 38.87 -19.27
CA THR A 986 2.45 39.64 -20.38
C THR A 986 3.95 39.83 -20.13
N ASP A 987 4.81 39.42 -21.07
CA ASP A 987 6.26 39.62 -20.95
C ASP A 987 6.64 41.11 -21.07
N ILE A 988 6.93 41.70 -19.91
CA ILE A 988 7.37 43.09 -19.76
C ILE A 988 8.89 43.25 -19.61
N PHE A 989 9.65 42.15 -19.58
CA PHE A 989 11.10 42.17 -19.32
C PHE A 989 11.94 42.15 -20.61
N THR A 990 11.45 41.51 -21.67
CA THR A 990 12.23 41.33 -22.91
C THR A 990 12.45 42.62 -23.68
N ASN A 991 11.43 43.49 -23.75
CA ASN A 991 11.46 44.74 -24.52
C ASN A 991 11.59 46.00 -23.65
N SER A 992 12.04 45.86 -22.40
CA SER A 992 12.21 46.97 -21.44
C SER A 992 13.69 47.31 -21.21
N PRO A 993 13.99 48.49 -20.60
CA PRO A 993 15.36 48.87 -20.30
C PRO A 993 16.07 47.81 -19.44
N LYS A 994 17.30 47.45 -19.85
CA LYS A 994 18.18 46.53 -19.10
C LYS A 994 18.96 47.22 -17.98
N ASP A 995 19.15 48.53 -18.09
CA ASP A 995 19.71 49.36 -17.03
C ASP A 995 18.71 49.46 -15.86
N ILE A 996 19.16 49.21 -14.63
CA ILE A 996 18.25 49.12 -13.48
C ILE A 996 17.61 50.46 -13.14
N GLY A 997 18.35 51.56 -13.26
CA GLY A 997 17.82 52.90 -13.01
C GLY A 997 16.72 53.25 -14.01
N ALA A 998 16.96 52.97 -15.29
CA ALA A 998 15.96 53.15 -16.35
C ALA A 998 14.75 52.20 -16.19
N TRP A 999 14.96 50.96 -15.72
CA TRP A 999 13.87 50.03 -15.39
C TRP A 999 12.99 50.57 -14.26
N ILE A 1000 13.61 50.98 -13.15
CA ILE A 1000 12.90 51.48 -11.98
C ILE A 1000 12.08 52.73 -12.36
N LEU A 1001 12.71 53.69 -13.06
CA LEU A 1001 12.07 54.98 -13.39
C LEU A 1001 11.07 54.91 -14.55
N ASN A 1002 11.33 54.09 -15.58
CA ASN A 1002 10.59 54.12 -16.85
C ASN A 1002 10.15 52.74 -17.36
N GLY A 1003 10.22 51.70 -16.52
CA GLY A 1003 9.79 50.36 -16.90
C GLY A 1003 8.29 50.29 -17.21
N PRO A 1004 7.87 49.39 -18.11
CA PRO A 1004 6.46 49.14 -18.38
C PRO A 1004 5.69 48.72 -17.11
N ILE A 1005 4.38 48.95 -17.13
CA ILE A 1005 3.45 48.50 -16.09
C ILE A 1005 2.74 47.24 -16.63
N PRO A 1006 2.68 46.14 -15.86
CA PRO A 1006 1.96 44.94 -16.26
C PRO A 1006 0.47 45.21 -16.53
N ASN A 1007 -0.12 44.42 -17.42
CA ASN A 1007 -1.57 44.36 -17.62
C ASN A 1007 -2.09 43.05 -17.02
N TYR A 1008 -2.95 43.16 -16.01
CA TYR A 1008 -3.52 42.03 -15.30
C TYR A 1008 -5.03 41.84 -15.55
N LEU A 1009 -5.60 42.43 -16.60
CA LEU A 1009 -7.04 42.29 -16.90
C LEU A 1009 -7.47 40.82 -17.01
N ASP A 1010 -6.69 39.96 -17.67
CA ASP A 1010 -6.96 38.51 -17.81
C ASP A 1010 -6.77 37.72 -16.49
N ILE A 1011 -6.23 38.36 -15.46
CA ILE A 1011 -6.12 37.82 -14.10
C ILE A 1011 -7.28 38.34 -13.24
N LEU A 1012 -7.81 39.54 -13.47
CA LEU A 1012 -8.97 40.06 -12.74
C LEU A 1012 -10.25 39.27 -13.07
N GLU A 1013 -10.39 38.84 -14.32
CA GLU A 1013 -11.42 37.90 -14.77
C GLU A 1013 -10.78 36.79 -15.61
N THR A 1014 -11.02 35.52 -15.25
CA THR A 1014 -10.43 34.37 -15.96
C THR A 1014 -11.42 33.22 -16.15
N GLN A 1015 -11.25 32.48 -17.26
CA GLN A 1015 -11.97 31.23 -17.56
C GLN A 1015 -11.00 30.04 -17.63
N GLN A 1016 -9.78 30.17 -17.11
CA GLN A 1016 -8.75 29.13 -17.27
C GLN A 1016 -8.90 27.94 -16.31
N PHE A 1017 -9.78 28.01 -15.31
CA PHE A 1017 -9.98 26.92 -14.35
C PHE A 1017 -10.95 25.85 -14.84
N ASN A 1018 -11.96 26.21 -15.64
CA ASN A 1018 -12.89 25.29 -16.30
C ASN A 1018 -13.52 25.94 -17.54
N GLU A 1019 -14.07 25.14 -18.46
CA GLU A 1019 -14.63 25.65 -19.72
C GLU A 1019 -15.96 26.40 -19.54
N THR A 1020 -16.62 26.24 -18.40
CA THR A 1020 -18.01 26.65 -18.20
C THR A 1020 -18.18 27.94 -17.40
N ASP A 1021 -17.27 28.22 -16.45
CA ASP A 1021 -17.43 29.30 -15.49
C ASP A 1021 -16.37 30.39 -15.67
N SER A 1022 -16.79 31.63 -15.40
CA SER A 1022 -15.89 32.78 -15.30
C SER A 1022 -15.63 33.09 -13.82
N TRP A 1023 -14.41 33.50 -13.50
CA TRP A 1023 -13.90 33.66 -12.15
C TRP A 1023 -13.39 35.08 -11.94
N ILE A 1024 -13.86 35.73 -10.88
CA ILE A 1024 -13.55 37.12 -10.56
C ILE A 1024 -12.58 37.17 -9.39
N LEU A 1025 -11.46 37.89 -9.56
CA LEU A 1025 -10.43 38.01 -8.54
C LEU A 1025 -10.93 38.89 -7.38
N LEU A 1026 -10.91 38.35 -6.17
CA LEU A 1026 -11.20 39.11 -4.95
C LEU A 1026 -9.95 39.74 -4.33
N ASN A 1027 -8.84 38.99 -4.30
CA ASN A 1027 -7.58 39.44 -3.73
C ASN A 1027 -6.41 38.66 -4.35
N GLY A 1028 -5.25 39.31 -4.46
CA GLY A 1028 -4.03 38.59 -4.81
C GLY A 1028 -2.76 39.40 -4.71
N PHE A 1029 -1.65 38.68 -4.79
CA PHE A 1029 -0.30 39.19 -4.86
C PHE A 1029 0.46 38.44 -5.94
N ILE A 1030 1.15 39.17 -6.81
CA ILE A 1030 2.00 38.62 -7.87
C ILE A 1030 3.37 39.29 -7.78
N GLN A 1031 4.43 38.50 -7.78
CA GLN A 1031 5.80 38.91 -8.02
C GLN A 1031 6.32 38.20 -9.27
N GLU A 1032 6.83 38.99 -10.21
CA GLU A 1032 7.45 38.54 -11.45
C GLU A 1032 8.92 38.95 -11.47
N ASP A 1033 9.78 37.96 -11.68
CA ASP A 1033 11.23 38.15 -11.80
C ASP A 1033 11.66 37.94 -13.27
N SER A 1034 12.61 38.75 -13.73
CA SER A 1034 13.23 38.59 -15.03
C SER A 1034 13.98 37.26 -15.14
N LYS A 1035 13.78 36.52 -16.23
CA LYS A 1035 14.49 35.25 -16.47
C LYS A 1035 15.99 35.42 -16.73
N THR A 1036 16.41 36.61 -17.13
CA THR A 1036 17.77 36.85 -17.65
C THR A 1036 18.66 37.68 -16.73
N ASP A 1037 18.08 38.37 -15.74
CA ASP A 1037 18.78 39.33 -14.89
C ASP A 1037 18.05 39.53 -13.54
N TYR A 1038 18.44 40.55 -12.77
CA TYR A 1038 17.95 40.82 -11.42
C TYR A 1038 16.72 41.74 -11.37
N ARG A 1039 16.13 42.14 -12.49
CA ARG A 1039 14.93 42.99 -12.47
C ARG A 1039 13.73 42.22 -11.92
N GLU A 1040 12.99 42.85 -11.03
CA GLU A 1040 11.74 42.32 -10.48
C GLU A 1040 10.65 43.38 -10.47
N ILE A 1041 9.41 42.92 -10.38
CA ILE A 1041 8.24 43.75 -10.10
C ILE A 1041 7.25 42.93 -9.27
N PHE A 1042 6.65 43.56 -8.27
CA PHE A 1042 5.53 42.98 -7.56
C PHE A 1042 4.29 43.86 -7.67
N THR A 1043 3.11 43.26 -7.58
CA THR A 1043 1.82 43.93 -7.60
C THR A 1043 0.86 43.27 -6.61
N PHE A 1044 0.29 44.07 -5.72
CA PHE A 1044 -0.90 43.74 -4.95
C PHE A 1044 -2.15 44.08 -5.77
N MET A 1045 -3.09 43.14 -5.86
CA MET A 1045 -4.41 43.31 -6.47
C MET A 1045 -5.45 43.23 -5.36
N ARG A 1046 -5.80 44.38 -4.78
CA ARG A 1046 -6.70 44.45 -3.63
C ARG A 1046 -8.12 44.81 -4.10
N GLY A 1047 -9.06 43.89 -3.92
CA GLY A 1047 -10.48 44.14 -4.19
C GLY A 1047 -11.24 44.63 -2.95
N PHE A 1048 -12.25 45.48 -3.16
CA PHE A 1048 -13.12 46.01 -2.10
C PHE A 1048 -14.57 46.14 -2.58
N PHE A 1049 -15.53 45.77 -1.72
CA PHE A 1049 -16.94 46.11 -1.94
C PHE A 1049 -17.24 47.50 -1.39
N VAL A 1050 -17.85 48.34 -2.21
CA VAL A 1050 -17.99 49.78 -1.95
C VAL A 1050 -19.38 50.25 -2.37
N ALA A 1051 -19.99 51.17 -1.63
CA ALA A 1051 -21.18 51.87 -2.10
C ALA A 1051 -20.87 52.71 -3.35
N ASN A 1052 -21.77 52.69 -4.35
CA ASN A 1052 -21.58 53.39 -5.63
C ASN A 1052 -21.22 54.88 -5.49
N GLU A 1053 -21.76 55.55 -4.46
CA GLU A 1053 -21.49 56.98 -4.19
C GLU A 1053 -20.06 57.29 -3.73
N HIS A 1054 -19.27 56.28 -3.32
CA HIS A 1054 -17.91 56.47 -2.82
C HIS A 1054 -16.81 56.11 -3.83
N VAL A 1055 -17.16 55.59 -5.01
CA VAL A 1055 -16.19 55.14 -6.02
C VAL A 1055 -15.27 56.27 -6.48
N SER A 1056 -15.82 57.46 -6.75
CA SER A 1056 -15.02 58.64 -7.15
C SER A 1056 -14.07 59.08 -6.03
N THR A 1057 -14.54 59.07 -4.79
CA THR A 1057 -13.75 59.45 -3.61
C THR A 1057 -12.58 58.49 -3.37
N ILE A 1058 -12.81 57.19 -3.58
CA ILE A 1058 -11.77 56.17 -3.56
C ILE A 1058 -10.71 56.49 -4.63
N SER A 1059 -11.12 56.66 -5.88
CA SER A 1059 -10.19 56.93 -6.98
C SER A 1059 -9.32 58.17 -6.71
N GLU A 1060 -9.94 59.25 -6.24
CA GLU A 1060 -9.22 60.47 -5.85
C GLU A 1060 -8.25 60.25 -4.68
N PHE A 1061 -8.68 59.52 -3.64
CA PHE A 1061 -7.82 59.19 -2.50
C PHE A 1061 -6.57 58.40 -2.93
N PHE A 1062 -6.74 57.40 -3.80
CA PHE A 1062 -5.64 56.55 -4.26
C PHE A 1062 -4.68 57.27 -5.21
N CYS A 1063 -5.20 58.11 -6.12
CA CYS A 1063 -4.36 58.89 -7.02
C CYS A 1063 -3.55 59.96 -6.28
N ASN A 1064 -4.09 60.55 -5.20
CA ASN A 1064 -3.43 61.62 -4.45
C ASN A 1064 -2.44 61.13 -3.39
N LYS A 1065 -2.48 59.85 -2.99
CA LYS A 1065 -1.60 59.31 -1.95
C LYS A 1065 -0.29 58.83 -2.55
N ASP A 1066 0.83 59.49 -2.23
CA ASP A 1066 2.14 59.24 -2.85
C ASP A 1066 2.62 57.78 -2.73
N TYR A 1067 2.48 57.17 -1.55
CA TYR A 1067 2.88 55.79 -1.27
C TYR A 1067 1.80 55.07 -0.49
N LEU A 1068 1.39 53.88 -0.95
CA LEU A 1068 0.33 53.10 -0.30
C LEU A 1068 0.91 52.22 0.83
N GLY A 1069 1.98 51.48 0.58
CA GLY A 1069 2.60 50.65 1.61
C GLY A 1069 1.61 49.70 2.31
N ASN A 1070 1.96 49.27 3.52
CA ASN A 1070 1.16 48.27 4.27
C ASN A 1070 -0.02 48.86 5.05
N ASN A 1071 -0.12 50.19 5.14
CA ASN A 1071 -1.06 50.86 6.07
C ASN A 1071 -1.99 51.87 5.40
N ALA A 1072 -1.81 52.21 4.11
CA ALA A 1072 -2.71 53.16 3.45
C ALA A 1072 -4.04 52.56 3.02
N LEU A 1073 -4.08 51.24 2.87
CA LEU A 1073 -5.25 50.44 2.57
C LEU A 1073 -5.62 49.63 3.80
N PRO A 1074 -6.92 49.35 4.03
CA PRO A 1074 -7.30 48.48 5.13
C PRO A 1074 -6.63 47.12 5.05
N ARG A 1075 -6.15 46.63 6.19
CA ARG A 1075 -5.44 45.36 6.26
C ARG A 1075 -6.38 44.18 6.02
N ILE A 1076 -5.85 43.10 5.47
CA ILE A 1076 -6.58 41.83 5.40
C ILE A 1076 -6.60 41.27 6.84
N PRO A 1077 -7.76 40.88 7.38
CA PRO A 1077 -7.83 40.21 8.66
C PRO A 1077 -6.99 38.93 8.70
N GLU A 1078 -5.94 38.90 9.51
CA GLU A 1078 -5.10 37.72 9.72
C GLU A 1078 -5.61 36.91 10.91
N ASN A 1079 -5.89 35.62 10.71
CA ASN A 1079 -6.40 34.73 11.73
C ASN A 1079 -5.37 33.61 12.00
N HIS A 1080 -4.60 33.74 13.08
CA HIS A 1080 -3.57 32.75 13.44
C HIS A 1080 -4.12 31.53 14.17
N TYR A 1081 -5.16 31.70 14.98
CA TYR A 1081 -5.70 30.63 15.84
C TYR A 1081 -7.20 30.37 15.61
N LYS A 1082 -7.70 30.66 14.40
CA LYS A 1082 -9.02 30.23 13.91
C LYS A 1082 -8.83 29.01 13.01
N TYR A 1083 -9.65 27.97 13.16
CA TYR A 1083 -9.50 26.76 12.32
C TYR A 1083 -9.99 27.06 10.90
N ALA A 1084 -9.40 26.41 9.89
CA ALA A 1084 -9.73 26.65 8.48
C ALA A 1084 -11.23 26.44 8.20
N GLY A 1085 -11.83 25.37 8.74
CA GLY A 1085 -13.27 25.16 8.62
C GLY A 1085 -14.15 26.16 9.39
N GLU A 1086 -13.60 26.92 10.34
CA GLU A 1086 -14.29 28.04 10.98
C GLU A 1086 -14.23 29.32 10.13
N MET A 1087 -13.35 29.41 9.13
CA MET A 1087 -13.18 30.63 8.31
C MET A 1087 -14.47 30.98 7.56
N VAL A 1088 -15.22 29.97 7.11
CA VAL A 1088 -16.53 30.15 6.44
C VAL A 1088 -17.68 30.43 7.41
N LEU A 1089 -17.46 30.25 8.72
CA LEU A 1089 -18.45 30.45 9.76
C LEU A 1089 -18.24 31.82 10.42
N GLY A 1090 -19.31 32.62 10.48
CA GLY A 1090 -19.40 33.76 11.40
C GLY A 1090 -19.80 33.31 12.81
N ASN A 1091 -19.41 34.06 13.84
CA ASN A 1091 -19.87 33.81 15.22
C ASN A 1091 -21.33 34.22 15.36
N SER A 1092 -22.23 33.26 15.14
CA SER A 1092 -23.66 33.55 15.00
C SER A 1092 -24.43 33.45 16.32
N PHE A 1093 -23.96 32.65 17.29
CA PHE A 1093 -24.70 32.40 18.53
C PHE A 1093 -23.85 32.40 19.81
N LEU A 1094 -22.66 31.80 19.78
CA LEU A 1094 -21.70 31.84 20.89
C LEU A 1094 -20.41 32.55 20.43
N GLU A 1095 -19.91 33.47 21.24
CA GLU A 1095 -18.63 34.14 21.01
C GLU A 1095 -17.49 33.19 21.39
N LEU A 1096 -16.92 32.53 20.37
CA LEU A 1096 -15.78 31.62 20.55
C LEU A 1096 -14.45 32.40 20.52
N ASN A 1097 -14.30 33.29 19.54
CA ASN A 1097 -13.12 34.12 19.28
C ASN A 1097 -13.55 35.54 18.91
N GLU A 1098 -12.64 36.52 18.96
CA GLU A 1098 -12.88 37.89 18.48
C GLU A 1098 -13.32 37.94 17.00
N ASN A 1099 -14.41 38.67 16.72
CA ASN A 1099 -14.90 38.87 15.35
C ASN A 1099 -14.14 40.03 14.71
N VAL A 1100 -13.44 39.77 13.60
CA VAL A 1100 -12.97 40.86 12.73
C VAL A 1100 -14.12 41.28 11.82
N ASN A 1101 -14.53 42.55 11.93
CA ASN A 1101 -15.60 43.11 11.11
C ASN A 1101 -15.14 43.16 9.63
N SER A 1102 -15.98 42.68 8.71
CA SER A 1102 -15.74 42.78 7.26
C SER A 1102 -15.74 44.25 6.80
N ARG A 1103 -16.48 45.12 7.51
CA ARG A 1103 -16.61 46.55 7.23
C ARG A 1103 -15.68 47.36 8.10
N VAL A 1104 -14.76 48.06 7.44
CA VAL A 1104 -13.69 48.84 8.07
C VAL A 1104 -13.62 50.23 7.44
N ASN A 1105 -13.07 51.20 8.18
CA ASN A 1105 -12.82 52.53 7.64
C ASN A 1105 -11.76 52.44 6.53
N LEU A 1106 -11.97 53.16 5.42
CA LEU A 1106 -10.99 53.21 4.33
C LEU A 1106 -9.61 53.69 4.80
N ASP A 1107 -9.58 54.70 5.68
CA ASP A 1107 -8.38 55.10 6.42
C ASP A 1107 -8.56 54.73 7.89
N GLU A 1108 -7.81 53.71 8.34
CA GLU A 1108 -7.89 53.19 9.71
C GLU A 1108 -7.57 54.26 10.78
N TRP A 1109 -6.89 55.34 10.41
CA TRP A 1109 -6.49 56.42 11.32
C TRP A 1109 -7.48 57.60 11.33
N ASP A 1110 -8.47 57.60 10.44
CA ASP A 1110 -9.52 58.61 10.36
C ASP A 1110 -10.89 58.01 10.67
N ALA A 1111 -11.38 58.24 11.89
CA ALA A 1111 -12.70 57.78 12.34
C ALA A 1111 -13.88 58.43 11.58
N SER A 1112 -13.64 59.47 10.78
CA SER A 1112 -14.63 60.09 9.90
C SER A 1112 -14.63 59.54 8.46
N SER A 1113 -13.70 58.63 8.16
CA SER A 1113 -13.63 57.91 6.89
C SER A 1113 -14.86 57.01 6.70
N PHE A 1114 -15.28 56.79 5.45
CA PHE A 1114 -16.41 55.93 5.15
C PHE A 1114 -16.02 54.44 5.24
N LEU A 1115 -17.02 53.60 5.45
CA LEU A 1115 -16.84 52.16 5.55
C LEU A 1115 -16.70 51.54 4.16
N ILE A 1116 -15.71 50.67 4.01
CA ILE A 1116 -15.57 49.75 2.89
C ILE A 1116 -15.62 48.32 3.42
N GLU A 1117 -16.01 47.38 2.57
CA GLU A 1117 -16.04 45.97 2.94
C GLU A 1117 -14.89 45.21 2.30
N VAL A 1118 -14.06 44.57 3.14
CA VAL A 1118 -12.93 43.75 2.72
C VAL A 1118 -13.46 42.35 2.36
N PRO A 1119 -13.33 41.91 1.10
CA PRO A 1119 -13.95 40.67 0.62
C PRO A 1119 -13.31 39.39 1.18
N VAL A 1120 -12.13 39.49 1.80
CA VAL A 1120 -11.26 38.37 2.13
C VAL A 1120 -10.70 38.45 3.55
N GLN A 1121 -10.21 37.32 4.06
CA GLN A 1121 -9.52 37.13 5.33
C GLN A 1121 -8.43 36.06 5.12
N SER A 1122 -7.34 36.14 5.88
CA SER A 1122 -6.21 35.23 5.71
C SER A 1122 -6.12 34.23 6.87
N TYR A 1123 -6.12 32.94 6.53
CA TYR A 1123 -5.81 31.85 7.45
C TYR A 1123 -4.29 31.78 7.64
N SER A 1124 -3.82 32.27 8.78
CA SER A 1124 -2.40 32.52 9.07
C SER A 1124 -1.83 31.54 10.10
N TRP A 1125 -2.27 30.29 10.04
CA TRP A 1125 -1.84 29.25 10.97
C TRP A 1125 -0.33 28.99 10.91
N GLU A 1126 0.29 28.86 12.09
CA GLU A 1126 1.74 28.71 12.18
C GLU A 1126 2.17 27.23 11.98
N SER A 1127 3.05 26.99 11.01
CA SER A 1127 3.40 25.62 10.60
C SER A 1127 4.15 24.81 11.67
N TYR A 1128 4.71 25.44 12.72
CA TYR A 1128 5.46 24.71 13.75
C TYR A 1128 4.58 23.87 14.69
N HIS A 1129 3.25 24.07 14.67
CA HIS A 1129 2.30 23.35 15.52
C HIS A 1129 2.24 21.84 15.20
N SER A 1130 2.06 21.43 13.94
CA SER A 1130 1.97 20.00 13.60
C SER A 1130 2.54 19.71 12.24
N SER A 1131 3.30 18.61 12.11
CA SER A 1131 3.82 18.13 10.83
C SER A 1131 2.72 17.80 9.80
N LEU A 1132 1.48 17.57 10.27
CA LEU A 1132 0.30 17.33 9.42
C LEU A 1132 -0.46 18.61 9.04
N ASN A 1133 -0.20 19.74 9.71
CA ASN A 1133 -0.87 21.03 9.49
C ASN A 1133 0.18 22.09 9.15
N GLN A 1134 0.76 21.97 7.95
CA GLN A 1134 1.75 22.93 7.42
C GLN A 1134 1.10 24.05 6.59
N ALA A 1135 -0.21 23.96 6.34
CA ALA A 1135 -0.97 24.97 5.62
C ALA A 1135 -1.05 26.29 6.40
N GLY A 1136 -0.83 27.41 5.72
CA GLY A 1136 -0.94 28.77 6.22
C GLY A 1136 -0.80 29.76 5.06
N GLY A 1137 -1.24 31.01 5.25
CA GLY A 1137 -1.29 32.02 4.19
C GLY A 1137 -2.34 31.72 3.12
N ILE A 1138 -3.44 31.08 3.49
CA ILE A 1138 -4.58 30.83 2.59
C ILE A 1138 -5.57 31.98 2.76
N ASP A 1139 -5.89 32.66 1.66
CA ASP A 1139 -6.97 33.64 1.68
C ASP A 1139 -8.31 32.91 1.49
N PHE A 1140 -9.25 33.18 2.38
CA PHE A 1140 -10.64 32.80 2.26
C PHE A 1140 -11.51 34.03 2.03
N PRO A 1141 -12.65 33.91 1.34
CA PRO A 1141 -13.65 34.97 1.38
C PRO A 1141 -14.10 35.24 2.82
N ASN A 1142 -14.50 36.48 3.11
CA ASN A 1142 -14.91 36.87 4.45
C ASN A 1142 -16.15 36.06 4.91
N PRO A 1143 -16.41 35.94 6.23
CA PRO A 1143 -17.50 35.09 6.71
C PRO A 1143 -18.89 35.57 6.29
N GLU A 1144 -19.10 36.88 6.18
CA GLU A 1144 -20.39 37.45 5.76
C GLU A 1144 -20.74 37.03 4.32
N LEU A 1145 -19.76 37.12 3.42
CA LEU A 1145 -19.88 36.69 2.03
C LEU A 1145 -20.11 35.18 1.93
N CYS A 1146 -19.35 34.38 2.70
CA CYS A 1146 -19.54 32.93 2.76
C CYS A 1146 -20.99 32.58 3.19
N GLN A 1147 -21.50 33.22 4.23
CA GLN A 1147 -22.84 32.96 4.77
C GLN A 1147 -23.95 33.35 3.80
N ARG A 1148 -23.88 34.53 3.18
CA ARG A 1148 -24.92 34.98 2.23
C ARG A 1148 -24.99 34.11 0.98
N LEU A 1149 -23.83 33.66 0.50
CA LEU A 1149 -23.73 32.84 -0.71
C LEU A 1149 -23.85 31.34 -0.42
N GLY A 1150 -23.86 30.92 0.85
CA GLY A 1150 -23.97 29.52 1.24
C GLY A 1150 -22.71 28.70 0.95
N LEU A 1151 -21.53 29.33 0.98
CA LEU A 1151 -20.25 28.69 0.72
C LEU A 1151 -19.87 27.76 1.88
N LYS A 1152 -19.30 26.60 1.54
CA LYS A 1152 -18.88 25.57 2.49
C LYS A 1152 -17.43 25.19 2.31
N TYR A 1153 -16.81 24.89 3.44
CA TYR A 1153 -15.48 24.30 3.52
C TYR A 1153 -15.56 22.77 3.42
N HIS A 1154 -14.64 22.15 2.69
CA HIS A 1154 -14.73 20.73 2.33
C HIS A 1154 -13.37 20.03 2.47
N ASN A 1155 -13.29 18.96 3.28
CA ASN A 1155 -12.18 17.99 3.27
C ASN A 1155 -10.74 18.54 3.32
N GLY A 1156 -10.52 19.68 3.98
CA GLY A 1156 -9.18 20.27 4.06
C GLY A 1156 -8.78 21.05 2.79
N ASP A 1157 -9.67 21.22 1.82
CA ASP A 1157 -9.43 21.93 0.58
C ASP A 1157 -9.46 23.45 0.82
N PRO A 1158 -8.48 24.23 0.33
CA PRO A 1158 -8.55 25.69 0.38
C PRO A 1158 -9.67 26.28 -0.49
N ASP A 1159 -10.17 25.53 -1.48
CA ASP A 1159 -11.31 25.95 -2.30
C ASP A 1159 -12.64 25.80 -1.52
N LEU A 1160 -13.59 26.70 -1.77
CA LEU A 1160 -14.93 26.65 -1.18
C LEU A 1160 -15.98 26.23 -2.19
N TYR A 1161 -17.03 25.60 -1.69
CA TYR A 1161 -18.03 24.94 -2.51
C TYR A 1161 -19.45 25.43 -2.21
N ASP A 1162 -20.29 25.48 -3.23
CA ASP A 1162 -21.74 25.60 -3.13
C ASP A 1162 -22.42 24.33 -3.66
N PHE A 1163 -23.74 24.33 -3.81
CA PHE A 1163 -24.47 23.15 -4.30
C PHE A 1163 -24.14 22.80 -5.76
N ASP A 1164 -23.64 23.76 -6.55
CA ASP A 1164 -23.33 23.58 -7.97
C ASP A 1164 -21.87 23.18 -8.22
N GLY A 1165 -21.01 23.24 -7.18
CA GLY A 1165 -19.63 22.76 -7.24
C GLY A 1165 -18.66 23.73 -6.56
N VAL A 1166 -17.49 23.92 -7.18
CA VAL A 1166 -16.51 24.91 -6.70
C VAL A 1166 -17.09 26.30 -6.90
N ALA A 1167 -17.01 27.11 -5.85
CA ALA A 1167 -17.58 28.46 -5.78
C ALA A 1167 -16.50 29.53 -5.53
N SER A 1168 -15.44 29.17 -4.81
CA SER A 1168 -14.28 30.03 -4.57
C SER A 1168 -12.99 29.24 -4.77
N ILE A 1169 -12.00 29.84 -5.43
CA ILE A 1169 -10.73 29.18 -5.79
C ILE A 1169 -9.55 29.94 -5.20
N PHE A 1170 -8.70 29.25 -4.45
CA PHE A 1170 -7.41 29.77 -3.99
C PHE A 1170 -6.25 29.07 -4.71
N ARG A 1171 -5.33 29.84 -5.30
CA ARG A 1171 -4.16 29.30 -6.00
C ARG A 1171 -2.88 29.97 -5.54
N THR A 1172 -1.86 29.16 -5.31
CA THR A 1172 -0.48 29.63 -5.14
C THR A 1172 0.20 29.73 -6.51
N LEU A 1173 1.00 30.75 -6.72
CA LEU A 1173 1.75 30.94 -7.95
C LEU A 1173 3.18 30.45 -7.75
N LYS A 1174 3.58 29.44 -8.53
CA LYS A 1174 4.93 28.89 -8.51
C LYS A 1174 5.31 28.37 -9.89
N SER A 1175 6.23 29.07 -10.56
CA SER A 1175 6.79 28.62 -11.84
C SER A 1175 8.01 27.72 -11.64
N SER A 1176 8.32 26.86 -12.63
CA SER A 1176 9.47 25.94 -12.60
C SER A 1176 10.82 26.63 -12.43
N ASP A 1177 10.91 27.87 -12.91
CA ASP A 1177 12.13 28.67 -12.92
C ASP A 1177 12.19 29.64 -11.72
N GLU A 1178 11.24 29.53 -10.78
CA GLU A 1178 11.04 30.43 -9.62
C GLU A 1178 10.84 31.92 -9.94
N ASN A 1179 10.52 32.25 -11.19
CA ASN A 1179 10.39 33.63 -11.67
C ASN A 1179 8.97 34.22 -11.49
N LEU A 1180 8.03 33.43 -10.96
CA LEU A 1180 6.68 33.88 -10.64
C LEU A 1180 6.31 33.34 -9.26
N LYS A 1181 5.95 34.24 -8.34
CA LYS A 1181 5.58 33.92 -6.95
C LYS A 1181 4.35 34.72 -6.56
N GLY A 1182 3.48 34.15 -5.75
CA GLY A 1182 2.27 34.86 -5.34
C GLY A 1182 1.13 33.95 -4.91
N HIS A 1183 -0.04 34.57 -4.73
CA HIS A 1183 -1.29 33.87 -4.44
C HIS A 1183 -2.47 34.68 -4.98
N LEU A 1184 -3.55 34.00 -5.33
CA LEU A 1184 -4.76 34.59 -5.89
C LEU A 1184 -5.99 33.89 -5.33
N LEU A 1185 -7.01 34.68 -4.97
CA LEU A 1185 -8.31 34.21 -4.52
C LEU A 1185 -9.41 34.71 -5.46
N TYR A 1186 -10.21 33.78 -5.97
CA TYR A 1186 -11.29 34.03 -6.91
C TYR A 1186 -12.64 33.61 -6.36
N LEU A 1187 -13.71 34.28 -6.82
CA LEU A 1187 -15.10 33.91 -6.64
C LEU A 1187 -15.76 33.69 -8.00
N ARG A 1188 -16.62 32.67 -8.12
CA ARG A 1188 -17.38 32.40 -9.35
C ARG A 1188 -18.25 33.61 -9.72
N LYS A 1189 -18.27 33.98 -11.00
CA LYS A 1189 -18.85 35.26 -11.47
C LYS A 1189 -20.33 35.42 -11.16
N ASP A 1190 -21.12 34.35 -11.28
CA ASP A 1190 -22.54 34.32 -10.94
C ASP A 1190 -22.79 34.66 -9.46
N LEU A 1191 -21.98 34.08 -8.56
CA LEU A 1191 -22.05 34.33 -7.13
C LEU A 1191 -21.56 35.74 -6.76
N PHE A 1192 -20.51 36.21 -7.43
CA PHE A 1192 -20.02 37.58 -7.30
C PHE A 1192 -21.10 38.61 -7.69
N GLN A 1193 -21.73 38.44 -8.86
CA GLN A 1193 -22.83 39.31 -9.31
C GLN A 1193 -24.03 39.25 -8.38
N LYS A 1194 -24.41 38.05 -7.92
CA LYS A 1194 -25.48 37.86 -6.94
C LYS A 1194 -25.21 38.66 -5.66
N TYR A 1195 -23.98 38.62 -5.14
CA TYR A 1195 -23.60 39.36 -3.95
C TYR A 1195 -23.75 40.89 -4.14
N LEU A 1196 -23.25 41.43 -5.26
CA LEU A 1196 -23.36 42.86 -5.58
C LEU A 1196 -24.83 43.33 -5.67
N ILE A 1197 -25.69 42.52 -6.29
CA ILE A 1197 -27.12 42.82 -6.42
C ILE A 1197 -27.80 42.82 -5.03
N GLU A 1198 -27.48 41.84 -4.18
CA GLU A 1198 -28.07 41.71 -2.85
C GLU A 1198 -27.61 42.82 -1.87
N THR A 1199 -26.36 43.29 -2.01
CA THR A 1199 -25.81 44.34 -1.11
C THR A 1199 -26.00 45.75 -1.65
N GLY A 1200 -26.27 45.93 -2.94
CA GLY A 1200 -26.32 47.24 -3.59
C GLY A 1200 -24.96 47.94 -3.68
N GLN A 1201 -23.86 47.19 -3.54
CA GLN A 1201 -22.49 47.68 -3.68
C GLN A 1201 -22.00 47.52 -5.13
N THR A 1202 -20.88 48.15 -5.44
CA THR A 1202 -20.01 47.81 -6.57
C THR A 1202 -18.67 47.29 -6.05
N PHE A 1203 -17.81 46.83 -6.96
CA PHE A 1203 -16.48 46.32 -6.63
C PHE A 1203 -15.39 47.16 -7.26
N VAL A 1204 -14.37 47.50 -6.47
CA VAL A 1204 -13.20 48.26 -6.92
C VAL A 1204 -11.95 47.44 -6.71
N TRP A 1205 -11.12 47.31 -7.75
CA TRP A 1205 -9.77 46.77 -7.66
C TRP A 1205 -8.75 47.90 -7.61
N ILE A 1206 -7.86 47.82 -6.64
CA ILE A 1206 -6.71 48.72 -6.49
C ILE A 1206 -5.46 47.89 -6.72
N LEU A 1207 -4.84 48.12 -7.87
CA LEU A 1207 -3.60 47.48 -8.28
C LEU A 1207 -2.46 48.41 -7.97
N TRP A 1208 -1.54 47.98 -7.11
CA TRP A 1208 -0.35 48.77 -6.84
C TRP A 1208 0.87 47.91 -6.53
N GLY A 1209 2.05 48.43 -6.80
CA GLY A 1209 3.29 47.78 -6.44
C GLY A 1209 4.51 48.55 -6.94
N GLU A 1210 5.64 47.84 -7.02
CA GLU A 1210 6.94 48.47 -7.22
C GLU A 1210 7.79 47.70 -8.23
N ARG A 1211 8.52 48.46 -9.06
CA ARG A 1211 9.65 47.96 -9.84
C ARG A 1211 10.92 48.02 -9.00
N GLY A 1212 11.66 46.92 -8.97
CA GLY A 1212 12.88 46.81 -8.16
C GLY A 1212 13.93 45.88 -8.76
N GLN A 1213 14.84 45.46 -7.89
CA GLN A 1213 15.79 44.38 -8.16
C GLN A 1213 15.69 43.30 -7.09
N ASN A 1214 15.79 42.04 -7.50
CA ASN A 1214 15.81 40.91 -6.58
C ASN A 1214 17.15 40.79 -5.86
N TYR A 1215 17.24 39.84 -4.92
CA TYR A 1215 18.42 39.60 -4.07
C TYR A 1215 19.73 39.27 -4.82
N LYS A 1216 19.67 39.01 -6.13
CA LYS A 1216 20.86 38.73 -6.96
C LYS A 1216 21.50 40.01 -7.52
N GLY A 1217 20.83 41.16 -7.41
CA GLY A 1217 21.36 42.46 -7.84
C GLY A 1217 22.22 43.12 -6.77
N ASP A 1218 23.34 43.73 -7.19
CA ASP A 1218 24.30 44.44 -6.33
C ASP A 1218 24.33 45.97 -6.58
N GLU A 1219 23.37 46.50 -7.36
CA GLU A 1219 23.34 47.92 -7.70
C GLU A 1219 22.70 48.79 -6.60
N GLU A 1220 23.25 49.98 -6.38
CA GLU A 1220 22.72 50.94 -5.39
C GLU A 1220 21.52 51.70 -5.99
N ILE A 1221 20.30 51.27 -5.67
CA ILE A 1221 19.07 51.77 -6.32
C ILE A 1221 18.30 52.84 -5.53
N HIS A 1222 18.74 53.17 -4.31
CA HIS A 1222 18.00 54.06 -3.41
C HIS A 1222 17.76 55.48 -3.96
N GLU A 1223 18.64 55.98 -4.84
CA GLU A 1223 18.46 57.30 -5.44
C GLU A 1223 17.24 57.35 -6.38
N TYR A 1224 16.92 56.24 -7.06
CA TYR A 1224 15.81 56.13 -7.99
C TYR A 1224 14.43 56.09 -7.30
N PHE A 1225 14.40 55.77 -6.00
CA PHE A 1225 13.15 55.75 -5.24
C PHE A 1225 12.66 57.15 -4.81
N ARG A 1226 13.52 58.17 -4.87
CA ARG A 1226 13.18 59.55 -4.43
C ARG A 1226 12.07 60.21 -5.25
N THR A 1227 11.88 59.81 -6.49
CA THR A 1227 10.87 60.39 -7.40
C THR A 1227 9.54 59.66 -7.39
N ASN A 1228 9.41 58.57 -6.60
CA ASN A 1228 8.25 57.67 -6.59
C ASN A 1228 7.84 57.06 -7.96
N GLN A 1229 8.69 57.22 -8.99
CA GLN A 1229 8.43 56.69 -10.34
C GLN A 1229 8.57 55.16 -10.43
N HIS A 1230 9.09 54.51 -9.40
CA HIS A 1230 9.15 53.06 -9.25
C HIS A 1230 7.78 52.43 -8.94
N LEU A 1231 6.83 53.24 -8.46
CA LEU A 1231 5.49 52.80 -8.13
C LEU A 1231 4.63 52.74 -9.39
N HIS A 1232 3.76 51.73 -9.46
CA HIS A 1232 2.64 51.72 -10.39
C HIS A 1232 1.33 51.60 -9.62
N LYS A 1233 0.31 52.33 -10.08
CA LYS A 1233 -1.04 52.32 -9.50
C LYS A 1233 -2.07 52.29 -10.62
N GLN A 1234 -3.07 51.44 -10.49
CA GLN A 1234 -4.20 51.35 -11.40
C GLN A 1234 -5.46 51.06 -10.58
N VAL A 1235 -6.56 51.71 -10.93
CA VAL A 1235 -7.86 51.48 -10.29
C VAL A 1235 -8.83 50.97 -11.35
N TYR A 1236 -9.52 49.87 -11.05
CA TYR A 1236 -10.58 49.32 -11.90
C TYR A 1236 -11.87 49.21 -11.10
N VAL A 1237 -13.01 49.36 -11.76
CA VAL A 1237 -14.35 49.23 -11.16
C VAL A 1237 -15.19 48.26 -11.97
N TRP A 1238 -16.03 47.49 -11.28
CA TRP A 1238 -17.06 46.67 -11.91
C TRP A 1238 -18.24 47.54 -12.33
N ASN A 1239 -18.53 47.63 -13.63
CA ASN A 1239 -19.65 48.39 -14.14
C ASN A 1239 -20.25 47.72 -15.38
N ASP A 1240 -21.59 47.62 -15.44
CA ASP A 1240 -22.34 47.05 -16.58
C ASP A 1240 -21.79 45.69 -17.08
N ASP A 1241 -21.51 44.77 -16.14
CA ASP A 1241 -20.91 43.44 -16.39
C ASP A 1241 -19.50 43.44 -17.02
N GLN A 1242 -18.78 44.55 -16.89
CA GLN A 1242 -17.42 44.72 -17.40
C GLN A 1242 -16.49 45.32 -16.35
N ILE A 1243 -15.20 45.01 -16.47
CA ILE A 1243 -14.14 45.65 -15.69
C ILE A 1243 -13.70 46.91 -16.43
N VAL A 1244 -13.92 48.07 -15.83
CA VAL A 1244 -13.59 49.38 -16.42
C VAL A 1244 -12.45 50.02 -15.64
N LYS A 1245 -11.41 50.48 -16.34
CA LYS A 1245 -10.32 51.24 -15.72
C LYS A 1245 -10.79 52.66 -15.41
N LEU A 1246 -10.53 53.14 -14.20
CA LEU A 1246 -10.69 54.54 -13.82
C LEU A 1246 -9.36 55.26 -14.08
N ASP A 1247 -9.42 56.34 -14.85
CA ASP A 1247 -8.27 57.19 -15.20
C ASP A 1247 -7.97 58.26 -14.13
#